data_AF-A0A933AL40-F1
#
_entry.id   AF-A0A933AL40-F1
#
_cell.length_a   1.000
_cell.length_b   1.000
_cell.length_c   1.000
_cell.angle_alpha   90.00
_cell.angle_beta   90.00
_cell.angle_gamma   90.00
#
_symmetry.space_group_name_H-M   'P 1'
#
loop_
_entity.id
_entity.type
_entity.pdbx_description
1 polymer ?
#
loop_
_entity_poly.entity_id
_entity_poly.type
_entity_poly.pdbx_seq_one_letter_code
_entity_poly.pdbx_strand_id
1 'polypeptide(L)'
;MNRSDSLTLIDSALAAGRADYAEAMARAWLASWPGDLAMQYSLARALVVRTPADPASILPLLDSILAVDVEHAGAHRMLAGLRPEVAIEETAVACALSGRPMPAGMPDPAWLAAARGAVAALAAAKYDRARDLAEAALRDPLAPPLLSLLTLKAHWYSGDDAVALAMPLAEGFHARWPRCIVATLCLAEGCLRVGDTHRAVELLHTAAALDPARDVVRRYWNAARLNQYASLWPQPADVPLPGLIPAEVTALLGLNRLAGKRAPGKSKPAARAGKARKAPAKAAPRPSEELIDIQSALDAVATQISAARYHRQQTHVILYSDKLLRAKFGPQAGAEVVALIEQLAAVVAARRRLPVVLLAPDDPERLANIGKGIQLNAPTVDAANAWAVKMMLHDLDGLFTRKGRSIGSLLIIGGDDLLPFHRLPNPTDDVDNDVPSDNPYGTTDDNYFLPEWPVGRLPSPCGRDAEPLKQILKYTIAAHRASDPHPAKKWIDRFIARLFRRAGPLPSSVGYAASIWKEAALEVYAPIGPARALHTSPPLDTRTAPPTDKQHLAYFNLHGMEDVPDWLGQRDPAADGGGDLYPVAFKPADIRGKGVPASGIVFTEACYGANIINKTEPDAAVCLRFLANGTRAIVGSTKIAYGSIGAPLIGADLLGRLFWETVLTGAPLGEALRTAKLNLARTMHKRQGFLDGEDQKTLISFVLYGDPLLSSGRSFARPHSRPKALAPLQTTAMDYENDADVARPETVAEIKTLLARYLPGADTAQVRVARPLPSVAAMAKGNPVAPSHRVYTFSPSRIDTGPVQTFARVTVNKAGKVMKVAISR
;
A
#
# COMPACT_ATOMS: atom_id res chain seq x y z
N MET A 1 -11.50 -1.57 19.52
CA MET A 1 -12.46 -0.46 19.40
C MET A 1 -11.83 0.56 18.48
N ASN A 2 -12.56 0.99 17.46
CA ASN A 2 -12.02 1.94 16.49
C ASN A 2 -11.99 3.36 17.10
N ARG A 3 -11.35 4.29 16.39
CA ARG A 3 -11.14 5.67 16.86
C ARG A 3 -12.45 6.41 17.12
N SER A 4 -13.39 6.30 16.20
CA SER A 4 -14.67 7.02 16.25
C SER A 4 -15.50 6.56 17.45
N ASP A 5 -15.57 5.24 17.66
CA ASP A 5 -16.26 4.64 18.80
C ASP A 5 -15.59 5.02 20.12
N SER A 6 -14.26 5.07 20.14
CA SER A 6 -13.48 5.48 21.31
C SER A 6 -13.73 6.94 21.70
N LEU A 7 -13.75 7.87 20.74
CA LEU A 7 -14.08 9.28 20.99
C LEU A 7 -15.52 9.42 21.49
N THR A 8 -16.47 8.73 20.83
CA THR A 8 -17.89 8.72 21.23
C THR A 8 -18.08 8.17 22.64
N LEU A 9 -17.34 7.12 22.98
CA LEU A 9 -17.33 6.51 24.31
C LEU A 9 -16.76 7.47 25.37
N ILE A 10 -15.66 8.18 25.06
CA ILE A 10 -15.08 9.19 25.94
C ILE A 10 -16.06 10.34 26.17
N ASP A 11 -16.69 10.86 25.12
CA ASP A 11 -17.68 11.93 25.24
C ASP A 11 -18.90 11.50 26.06
N SER A 12 -19.38 10.28 25.83
CA SER A 12 -20.48 9.70 26.62
C SER A 12 -20.07 9.47 28.07
N ALA A 13 -18.84 9.04 28.33
CA ALA A 13 -18.30 8.87 29.67
C ALA A 13 -18.19 10.20 30.41
N LEU A 14 -17.68 11.25 29.77
CA LEU A 14 -17.63 12.60 30.35
C LEU A 14 -19.05 13.14 30.63
N ALA A 15 -19.99 12.95 29.70
CA ALA A 15 -21.39 13.35 29.88
C ALA A 15 -22.08 12.58 31.03
N ALA A 16 -21.73 11.31 31.24
CA ALA A 16 -22.21 10.49 32.36
C ALA A 16 -21.50 10.78 33.70
N GLY A 17 -20.58 11.75 33.76
CA GLY A 17 -19.77 12.02 34.96
C GLY A 17 -18.70 10.97 35.25
N ARG A 18 -18.42 10.06 34.31
CA ARG A 18 -17.40 9.01 34.39
C ARG A 18 -16.08 9.44 33.75
N ALA A 19 -15.51 10.52 34.27
CA ALA A 19 -14.23 11.04 33.81
C ALA A 19 -13.06 10.05 34.04
N ASP A 20 -13.19 9.15 35.02
CA ASP A 20 -12.27 8.03 35.27
C ASP A 20 -12.17 7.08 34.06
N TYR A 21 -13.32 6.71 33.51
CA TYR A 21 -13.39 5.83 32.35
C TYR A 21 -12.96 6.55 31.07
N ALA A 22 -13.31 7.83 30.93
CA ALA A 22 -12.83 8.69 29.84
C ALA A 22 -11.29 8.79 29.83
N GLU A 23 -10.67 9.03 30.98
CA GLU A 23 -9.21 9.06 31.12
C GLU A 23 -8.59 7.71 30.74
N ALA A 24 -9.13 6.62 31.29
CA ALA A 24 -8.61 5.27 31.02
C ALA A 24 -8.70 4.91 29.54
N MET A 25 -9.80 5.26 28.86
CA MET A 25 -9.98 5.01 27.43
C MET A 25 -9.02 5.85 26.59
N ALA A 26 -8.88 7.15 26.90
CA ALA A 26 -7.96 8.02 26.18
C ALA A 26 -6.49 7.58 26.36
N ARG A 27 -6.09 7.16 27.57
CA ARG A 27 -4.75 6.61 27.83
C ARG A 27 -4.50 5.29 27.11
N ALA A 28 -5.48 4.38 27.10
CA ALA A 28 -5.39 3.13 26.36
C ALA A 28 -5.16 3.40 24.86
N TRP A 29 -5.84 4.41 24.30
CA TRP A 29 -5.62 4.83 22.93
C TRP A 29 -4.23 5.42 22.70
N LEU A 30 -3.85 6.42 23.51
CA LEU A 30 -2.58 7.14 23.37
C LEU A 30 -1.36 6.27 23.66
N ALA A 31 -1.50 5.14 24.36
CA ALA A 31 -0.44 4.15 24.51
C ALA A 31 -0.04 3.51 23.17
N SER A 32 -0.99 3.37 22.25
CA SER A 32 -0.75 2.86 20.89
C SER A 32 -0.56 3.98 19.86
N TRP A 33 -1.16 5.14 20.10
CA TRP A 33 -1.22 6.27 19.16
C TRP A 33 -0.88 7.60 19.85
N PRO A 34 0.37 7.82 20.31
CA PRO A 34 0.70 8.96 21.15
C PRO A 34 0.51 10.31 20.47
N GLY A 35 0.56 10.38 19.13
CA GLY A 35 0.39 11.61 18.35
C GLY A 35 -1.06 11.98 18.00
N ASP A 36 -2.07 11.20 18.43
CA ASP A 36 -3.47 11.49 18.11
C ASP A 36 -4.00 12.72 18.87
N LEU A 37 -4.11 13.86 18.17
CA LEU A 37 -4.43 15.16 18.77
C LEU A 37 -5.82 15.20 19.41
N ALA A 38 -6.85 14.64 18.76
CA ALA A 38 -8.19 14.62 19.36
C ALA A 38 -8.23 13.76 20.64
N MET A 39 -7.46 12.68 20.68
CA MET A 39 -7.35 11.82 21.88
C MET A 39 -6.52 12.49 22.98
N GLN A 40 -5.45 13.20 22.63
CA GLN A 40 -4.72 14.06 23.59
C GLN A 40 -5.64 15.12 24.18
N TYR A 41 -6.44 15.80 23.35
CA TYR A 41 -7.41 16.79 23.84
C TYR A 41 -8.50 16.16 24.72
N SER A 42 -8.96 14.96 24.36
CA SER A 42 -9.95 14.21 25.14
C SER A 42 -9.40 13.77 26.50
N LEU A 43 -8.12 13.37 26.56
CA LEU A 43 -7.41 13.11 27.81
C LEU A 43 -7.31 14.39 28.66
N ALA A 44 -6.95 15.52 28.06
CA ALA A 44 -6.89 16.81 28.76
C ALA A 44 -8.25 17.17 29.38
N ARG A 45 -9.36 16.99 28.64
CA ARG A 45 -10.72 17.21 29.14
C ARG A 45 -11.06 16.30 30.34
N ALA A 46 -10.67 15.03 30.29
CA ALA A 46 -10.90 14.10 31.40
C ALA A 46 -10.08 14.48 32.65
N LEU A 47 -8.82 14.88 32.46
CA LEU A 47 -7.93 15.29 33.55
C LEU A 47 -8.40 16.59 34.22
N VAL A 48 -8.87 17.59 33.47
CA VAL A 48 -9.44 18.82 34.06
C VAL A 48 -10.59 18.51 35.02
N VAL A 49 -11.42 17.51 34.70
CA VAL A 49 -12.53 17.11 35.57
C VAL A 49 -12.06 16.30 36.78
N ARG A 50 -11.06 15.44 36.62
CA ARG A 50 -10.58 14.53 37.68
C ARG A 50 -9.62 15.16 38.66
N THR A 51 -8.71 15.98 38.16
CA THR A 51 -7.59 16.56 38.91
C THR A 51 -7.52 18.07 38.66
N PRO A 52 -8.59 18.84 38.97
CA PRO A 52 -8.62 20.28 38.72
C PRO A 52 -7.55 21.05 39.53
N ALA A 53 -7.04 20.47 40.62
CA ALA A 53 -5.98 21.02 41.45
C ALA A 53 -4.55 20.71 40.94
N ASP A 54 -4.41 19.96 39.84
CA ASP A 54 -3.11 19.62 39.25
C ASP A 54 -3.00 20.07 37.77
N PRO A 55 -2.85 21.39 37.51
CA PRO A 55 -2.58 21.89 36.16
C PRO A 55 -1.27 21.33 35.57
N ALA A 56 -0.30 20.96 36.41
CA ALA A 56 1.02 20.55 35.96
C ALA A 56 1.01 19.28 35.10
N SER A 57 0.04 18.37 35.31
CA SER A 57 -0.14 17.19 34.47
C SER A 57 -0.90 17.44 33.15
N ILE A 58 -1.55 18.59 33.00
CA ILE A 58 -2.40 18.94 31.84
C ILE A 58 -1.67 19.89 30.89
N LEU A 59 -0.92 20.86 31.44
CA LEU A 59 -0.23 21.89 30.65
C LEU A 59 0.69 21.32 29.56
N PRO A 60 1.54 20.30 29.80
CA PRO A 60 2.40 19.74 28.75
C PRO A 60 1.62 19.12 27.59
N LEU A 61 0.43 18.58 27.86
CA LEU A 61 -0.45 17.99 26.85
C LEU A 61 -1.03 19.08 25.94
N LEU A 62 -1.48 20.20 26.53
CA LEU A 62 -1.99 21.36 25.78
C LEU A 62 -0.88 22.05 24.98
N ASP A 63 0.30 22.24 25.57
CA ASP A 63 1.46 22.81 24.87
C ASP A 63 1.89 21.91 23.69
N SER A 64 1.83 20.58 23.84
CA SER A 64 2.10 19.65 22.74
C SER A 64 1.07 19.75 21.62
N ILE A 65 -0.23 19.87 21.94
CA ILE A 65 -1.28 20.06 20.93
C ILE A 65 -1.04 21.37 20.17
N LEU A 66 -0.81 22.47 20.88
CA LEU A 66 -0.64 23.80 20.27
C LEU A 66 0.68 23.95 19.49
N ALA A 67 1.71 23.16 19.83
CA ALA A 67 2.93 23.09 19.02
C ALA A 67 2.69 22.45 17.64
N VAL A 68 1.68 21.57 17.53
CA VAL A 68 1.31 20.88 16.28
C VAL A 68 0.21 21.63 15.52
N ASP A 69 -0.83 22.05 16.25
CA ASP A 69 -2.00 22.75 15.77
C ASP A 69 -2.23 24.08 16.53
N VAL A 70 -1.60 25.13 16.01
CA VAL A 70 -1.73 26.51 16.49
C VAL A 70 -3.17 27.05 16.35
N GLU A 71 -4.05 26.36 15.62
CA GLU A 71 -5.45 26.78 15.44
C GLU A 71 -6.43 25.98 16.32
N HIS A 72 -5.94 25.20 17.28
CA HIS A 72 -6.80 24.37 18.13
C HIS A 72 -7.52 25.21 19.21
N ALA A 73 -8.61 25.89 18.83
CA ALA A 73 -9.35 26.82 19.68
C ALA A 73 -9.82 26.22 21.02
N GLY A 74 -10.08 24.91 21.08
CA GLY A 74 -10.45 24.22 22.31
C GLY A 74 -9.30 24.09 23.32
N ALA A 75 -8.05 23.99 22.83
CA ALA A 75 -6.86 23.87 23.65
C ALA A 75 -6.46 25.24 24.21
N HIS A 76 -6.48 26.29 23.37
CA HIS A 76 -6.30 27.68 23.81
C HIS A 76 -7.27 28.08 24.93
N ARG A 77 -8.58 27.75 24.81
CA ARG A 77 -9.55 28.02 25.89
C ARG A 77 -9.23 27.29 27.19
N MET A 78 -8.77 26.05 27.10
CA MET A 78 -8.42 25.26 28.28
C MET A 78 -7.14 25.79 28.93
N LEU A 79 -6.15 26.15 28.12
CA LEU A 79 -4.89 26.72 28.56
C LEU A 79 -5.11 28.06 29.27
N ALA A 80 -6.00 28.91 28.73
CA ALA A 80 -6.37 30.18 29.36
C ALA A 80 -6.95 30.02 30.77
N GLY A 81 -7.70 28.94 31.02
CA GLY A 81 -8.26 28.64 32.34
C GLY A 81 -7.26 28.05 33.33
N LEU A 82 -6.16 27.46 32.84
CA LEU A 82 -5.15 26.77 33.65
C LEU A 82 -3.87 27.58 33.85
N ARG A 83 -3.62 28.60 33.00
CA ARG A 83 -2.41 29.41 32.96
C ARG A 83 -2.77 30.91 33.02
N PRO A 84 -2.99 31.48 34.23
CA PRO A 84 -3.46 32.85 34.41
C PRO A 84 -2.62 33.92 33.71
N GLU A 85 -1.30 33.72 33.63
CA GLU A 85 -0.35 34.64 33.02
C GLU A 85 -0.53 34.87 31.52
N VAL A 86 -1.14 33.92 30.80
CA VAL A 86 -1.45 34.03 29.37
C VAL A 86 -2.96 34.02 29.09
N ALA A 87 -3.80 34.10 30.13
CA ALA A 87 -5.24 33.88 30.02
C ALA A 87 -5.93 34.82 29.01
N ILE A 88 -5.53 36.10 28.98
CA ILE A 88 -6.08 37.09 28.03
C ILE A 88 -5.68 36.75 26.60
N GLU A 89 -4.39 36.46 26.36
CA GLU A 89 -3.86 36.16 25.03
C GLU A 89 -4.48 34.88 24.46
N GLU A 90 -4.48 33.79 25.22
CA GLU A 90 -5.03 32.49 24.84
C GLU A 90 -6.56 32.57 24.59
N THR A 91 -7.28 33.33 25.42
CA THR A 91 -8.71 33.57 25.21
C THR A 91 -8.94 34.37 23.93
N ALA A 92 -8.13 35.40 23.66
CA ALA A 92 -8.23 36.20 22.46
C ALA A 92 -7.93 35.38 21.19
N VAL A 93 -6.92 34.49 21.22
CA VAL A 93 -6.61 33.57 20.12
C VAL A 93 -7.81 32.66 19.84
N ALA A 94 -8.39 32.05 20.86
CA ALA A 94 -9.59 31.22 20.70
C ALA A 94 -10.81 32.00 20.17
N CYS A 95 -10.97 33.25 20.58
CA CYS A 95 -12.03 34.15 20.11
C CYS A 95 -11.80 34.61 18.66
N ALA A 96 -10.55 34.82 18.23
CA ALA A 96 -10.21 35.11 16.84
C ALA A 96 -10.60 33.94 15.93
N LEU A 97 -10.26 32.70 16.34
CA LEU A 97 -10.53 31.46 15.59
C LEU A 97 -12.02 31.11 15.53
N SER A 98 -12.76 31.33 16.63
CA SER A 98 -14.18 30.94 16.74
C SER A 98 -15.17 32.04 16.37
N GLY A 99 -14.71 33.28 16.20
CA GLY A 99 -15.56 34.45 15.99
C GLY A 99 -16.36 34.91 17.22
N ARG A 100 -16.15 34.28 18.38
CA ARG A 100 -16.83 34.65 19.63
C ARG A 100 -16.26 35.95 20.21
N PRO A 101 -17.07 36.76 20.91
CA PRO A 101 -16.58 37.93 21.65
C PRO A 101 -15.73 37.50 22.86
N MET A 102 -14.87 38.40 23.33
CA MET A 102 -14.16 38.19 24.60
C MET A 102 -15.16 38.08 25.76
N PRO A 103 -14.85 37.28 26.80
CA PRO A 103 -15.65 37.25 28.02
C PRO A 103 -15.75 38.63 28.68
N ALA A 104 -16.88 38.92 29.31
CA ALA A 104 -17.09 40.18 30.02
C ALA A 104 -16.01 40.37 31.11
N GLY A 105 -15.38 41.56 31.13
CA GLY A 105 -14.33 41.90 32.10
C GLY A 105 -12.90 41.60 31.65
N MET A 106 -12.68 40.96 30.49
CA MET A 106 -11.36 40.84 29.89
C MET A 106 -11.14 41.90 28.81
N PRO A 107 -9.96 42.56 28.75
CA PRO A 107 -9.67 43.54 27.71
C PRO A 107 -9.45 42.88 26.35
N ASP A 108 -9.91 43.54 25.28
CA ASP A 108 -9.66 43.13 23.90
C ASP A 108 -8.22 43.53 23.49
N PRO A 109 -7.36 42.58 23.08
CA PRO A 109 -6.07 42.93 22.50
C PRO A 109 -6.24 43.73 21.20
N ALA A 110 -5.34 44.68 20.95
CA ALA A 110 -5.41 45.56 19.78
C ALA A 110 -5.44 44.78 18.44
N TRP A 111 -4.76 43.63 18.39
CA TRP A 111 -4.69 42.76 17.21
C TRP A 111 -5.96 41.91 16.98
N LEU A 112 -6.82 41.73 17.99
CA LEU A 112 -7.93 40.75 17.96
C LEU A 112 -8.93 41.01 16.83
N ALA A 113 -9.32 42.27 16.64
CA ALA A 113 -10.28 42.64 15.60
C ALA A 113 -9.73 42.37 14.18
N ALA A 114 -8.46 42.70 13.97
CA ALA A 114 -7.77 42.45 12.70
C ALA A 114 -7.59 40.95 12.44
N ALA A 115 -7.17 40.18 13.45
CA ALA A 115 -7.02 38.73 13.36
C ALA A 115 -8.36 38.02 13.05
N ARG A 116 -9.45 38.40 13.74
CA ARG A 116 -10.79 37.87 13.44
C ARG A 116 -11.22 38.19 12.00
N GLY A 117 -10.91 39.41 11.55
CA GLY A 117 -11.12 39.83 10.16
C GLY A 117 -10.33 38.99 9.16
N ALA A 118 -9.07 38.68 9.47
CA ALA A 118 -8.20 37.85 8.63
C ALA A 118 -8.71 36.39 8.55
N VAL A 119 -9.11 35.79 9.69
CA VAL A 119 -9.72 34.44 9.73
C VAL A 119 -10.98 34.39 8.85
N ALA A 120 -11.87 35.39 8.99
CA ALA A 120 -13.08 35.46 8.18
C ALA A 120 -12.79 35.68 6.69
N ALA A 121 -11.77 36.49 6.36
CA ALA A 121 -11.35 36.73 4.99
C ALA A 121 -10.74 35.47 4.34
N LEU A 122 -9.92 34.71 5.07
CA LEU A 122 -9.39 33.41 4.62
C LEU A 122 -10.51 32.41 4.34
N ALA A 123 -11.48 32.28 5.26
CA ALA A 123 -12.64 31.41 5.07
C ALA A 123 -13.51 31.81 3.86
N ALA A 124 -13.53 33.11 3.53
CA ALA A 124 -14.23 33.64 2.37
C ALA A 124 -13.37 33.67 1.08
N ALA A 125 -12.17 33.07 1.08
CA ALA A 125 -11.22 33.10 -0.03
C ALA A 125 -10.82 34.51 -0.51
N LYS A 126 -10.84 35.51 0.39
CA LYS A 126 -10.43 36.91 0.13
C LYS A 126 -9.00 37.13 0.60
N TYR A 127 -8.04 36.54 -0.12
CA TYR A 127 -6.65 36.39 0.34
C TYR A 127 -5.90 37.72 0.50
N ASP A 128 -6.08 38.68 -0.41
CA ASP A 128 -5.44 40.01 -0.27
C ASP A 128 -5.91 40.74 0.98
N ARG A 129 -7.23 40.74 1.23
CA ARG A 129 -7.81 41.32 2.45
C ARG A 129 -7.34 40.57 3.70
N ALA A 130 -7.20 39.25 3.62
CA ALA A 130 -6.68 38.46 4.73
C ALA A 130 -5.24 38.82 5.05
N ARG A 131 -4.39 39.02 4.02
CA ARG A 131 -3.00 39.46 4.18
C ARG A 131 -2.93 40.83 4.86
N ASP A 132 -3.62 41.83 4.34
CA ASP A 132 -3.56 43.20 4.89
C ASP A 132 -3.99 43.23 6.37
N LEU A 133 -5.02 42.46 6.72
CA LEU A 133 -5.50 42.34 8.10
C LEU A 133 -4.54 41.56 9.00
N ALA A 134 -3.92 40.48 8.50
CA ALA A 134 -2.95 39.70 9.26
C ALA A 134 -1.65 40.48 9.51
N GLU A 135 -1.15 41.23 8.52
CA GLU A 135 0.02 42.10 8.65
C GLU A 135 -0.24 43.28 9.60
N ALA A 136 -1.46 43.85 9.59
CA ALA A 136 -1.85 44.87 10.56
C ALA A 136 -1.84 44.32 12.00
N ALA A 137 -2.30 43.07 12.18
CA ALA A 137 -2.29 42.40 13.47
C ALA A 137 -0.86 42.08 13.98
N LEU A 138 0.08 41.79 13.08
CA LEU A 138 1.45 41.38 13.42
C LEU A 138 2.34 42.53 13.96
N ARG A 139 1.89 43.79 13.90
CA ARG A 139 2.64 44.94 14.42
C ARG A 139 2.75 44.98 15.95
N ASP A 140 2.00 44.13 16.64
CA ASP A 140 2.06 43.99 18.09
C ASP A 140 3.33 43.19 18.50
N PRO A 141 4.20 43.72 19.37
CA PRO A 141 5.40 43.01 19.83
C PRO A 141 5.09 41.73 20.62
N LEU A 142 3.86 41.56 21.13
CA LEU A 142 3.37 40.35 21.80
C LEU A 142 2.46 39.51 20.88
N ALA A 143 2.72 39.52 19.57
CA ALA A 143 1.93 38.77 18.60
C ALA A 143 1.98 37.25 18.84
N PRO A 144 0.83 36.57 19.03
CA PRO A 144 0.79 35.12 19.17
C PRO A 144 1.19 34.42 17.85
N PRO A 145 1.63 33.15 17.90
CA PRO A 145 2.00 32.38 16.71
C PRO A 145 0.90 32.35 15.64
N LEU A 146 -0.37 32.41 16.05
CA LEU A 146 -1.52 32.48 15.15
C LEU A 146 -1.39 33.61 14.11
N LEU A 147 -0.89 34.79 14.49
CA LEU A 147 -0.86 35.94 13.57
C LEU A 147 0.12 35.71 12.41
N SER A 148 1.30 35.16 12.72
CA SER A 148 2.29 34.78 11.71
C SER A 148 1.74 33.66 10.80
N LEU A 149 0.95 32.75 11.37
CA LEU A 149 0.31 31.67 10.62
C LEU A 149 -0.77 32.19 9.67
N LEU A 150 -1.57 33.19 10.08
CA LEU A 150 -2.58 33.81 9.23
C LEU A 150 -1.94 34.52 8.02
N THR A 151 -0.81 35.22 8.23
CA THR A 151 -0.04 35.83 7.14
C THR A 151 0.46 34.76 6.18
N LEU A 152 1.08 33.70 6.68
CA LEU A 152 1.53 32.57 5.86
C LEU A 152 0.38 31.98 5.03
N LYS A 153 -0.77 31.70 5.65
CA LYS A 153 -1.95 31.13 4.96
C LYS A 153 -2.50 32.07 3.89
N ALA A 154 -2.50 33.38 4.13
CA ALA A 154 -2.96 34.36 3.15
C ALA A 154 -2.08 34.36 1.89
N HIS A 155 -0.75 34.24 2.06
CA HIS A 155 0.17 34.08 0.93
C HIS A 155 0.05 32.71 0.26
N TRP A 156 -0.06 31.63 1.02
CA TRP A 156 -0.10 30.28 0.48
C TRP A 156 -1.31 30.06 -0.44
N TYR A 157 -2.47 30.65 -0.12
CA TYR A 157 -3.70 30.45 -0.87
C TYR A 157 -3.97 31.48 -1.99
N SER A 158 -3.14 32.50 -2.17
CA SER A 158 -3.46 33.61 -3.10
C SER A 158 -3.25 33.31 -4.60
N GLY A 159 -2.76 32.13 -4.99
CA GLY A 159 -2.69 31.68 -6.39
C GLY A 159 -1.47 30.83 -6.73
N ASP A 160 -1.33 30.44 -8.00
CA ASP A 160 -0.30 29.49 -8.45
C ASP A 160 1.14 30.03 -8.36
N ASP A 161 1.37 31.34 -8.53
CA ASP A 161 2.70 31.95 -8.31
C ASP A 161 3.03 32.21 -6.83
N ALA A 162 2.06 32.00 -5.93
CA ALA A 162 2.15 32.49 -4.55
C ALA A 162 2.94 31.59 -3.60
N VAL A 163 3.15 30.32 -3.94
CA VAL A 163 3.97 29.41 -3.11
C VAL A 163 5.43 29.86 -3.06
N ALA A 164 5.96 30.48 -4.12
CA ALA A 164 7.31 31.04 -4.10
C ALA A 164 7.47 32.18 -3.07
N LEU A 165 6.40 32.96 -2.82
CA LEU A 165 6.37 34.02 -1.82
C LEU A 165 6.02 33.51 -0.41
N ALA A 166 5.25 32.43 -0.32
CA ALA A 166 4.90 31.78 0.95
C ALA A 166 6.07 30.97 1.54
N MET A 167 6.97 30.44 0.70
CA MET A 167 8.10 29.60 1.11
C MET A 167 9.01 30.27 2.15
N PRO A 168 9.52 31.50 1.96
CA PRO A 168 10.34 32.17 2.99
C PRO A 168 9.61 32.39 4.31
N LEU A 169 8.31 32.71 4.26
CA LEU A 169 7.47 32.85 5.46
C LEU A 169 7.29 31.49 6.16
N ALA A 170 7.10 30.42 5.40
CA ALA A 170 6.98 29.07 5.92
C ALA A 170 8.30 28.58 6.54
N GLU A 171 9.45 28.90 5.94
CA GLU A 171 10.78 28.57 6.48
C GLU A 171 11.05 29.31 7.78
N GLY A 172 10.78 30.62 7.82
CA GLY A 172 10.90 31.42 9.04
C GLY A 172 9.96 30.95 10.15
N PHE A 173 8.71 30.62 9.80
CA PHE A 173 7.75 30.08 10.75
C PHE A 173 8.19 28.70 11.27
N HIS A 174 8.57 27.79 10.38
CA HIS A 174 8.98 26.43 10.73
C HIS A 174 10.27 26.42 11.57
N ALA A 175 11.21 27.33 11.33
CA ALA A 175 12.40 27.47 12.18
C ALA A 175 12.06 27.82 13.64
N ARG A 176 11.00 28.60 13.86
CA ARG A 176 10.55 29.00 15.20
C ARG A 176 9.56 28.01 15.82
N TRP A 177 8.73 27.36 15.00
CA TRP A 177 7.72 26.37 15.40
C TRP A 177 7.81 25.11 14.52
N PRO A 178 8.84 24.27 14.72
CA PRO A 178 9.15 23.14 13.81
C PRO A 178 8.09 22.04 13.80
N ARG A 179 7.24 21.99 14.82
CA ARG A 179 6.16 21.00 14.92
C ARG A 179 4.85 21.45 14.27
N CYS A 180 4.76 22.68 13.77
CA CYS A 180 3.53 23.16 13.16
C CYS A 180 3.27 22.50 11.80
N ILE A 181 2.17 21.76 11.70
CA ILE A 181 1.80 21.01 10.48
C ILE A 181 1.62 21.96 9.30
N VAL A 182 0.97 23.11 9.51
CA VAL A 182 0.58 24.00 8.41
C VAL A 182 1.81 24.55 7.67
N ALA A 183 2.83 24.99 8.41
CA ALA A 183 4.09 25.42 7.83
C ALA A 183 4.82 24.26 7.13
N THR A 184 4.79 23.07 7.74
CA THR A 184 5.38 21.85 7.17
C THR A 184 4.74 21.48 5.82
N LEU A 185 3.41 21.55 5.71
CA LEU A 185 2.68 21.28 4.48
C LEU A 185 2.97 22.33 3.39
N CYS A 186 3.03 23.61 3.77
CA CYS A 186 3.39 24.68 2.84
C CYS A 186 4.81 24.49 2.27
N LEU A 187 5.77 24.14 3.13
CA LEU A 187 7.15 23.83 2.70
C LEU A 187 7.19 22.61 1.79
N ALA A 188 6.47 21.54 2.15
CA ALA A 188 6.43 20.33 1.34
C ALA A 188 5.90 20.62 -0.07
N GLU A 189 4.83 21.41 -0.18
CA GLU A 189 4.29 21.82 -1.48
C GLU A 189 5.24 22.70 -2.30
N GLY A 190 5.93 23.64 -1.66
CA GLY A 190 6.92 24.45 -2.35
C GLY A 190 8.09 23.62 -2.86
N CYS A 191 8.58 22.67 -2.05
CA CYS A 191 9.62 21.72 -2.44
C CYS A 191 9.18 20.87 -3.64
N LEU A 192 7.95 20.35 -3.64
CA LEU A 192 7.39 19.61 -4.79
C LEU A 192 7.32 20.46 -6.06
N ARG A 193 6.96 21.75 -5.95
CA ARG A 193 6.85 22.65 -7.11
C ARG A 193 8.19 22.99 -7.74
N VAL A 194 9.23 23.16 -6.94
CA VAL A 194 10.60 23.43 -7.44
C VAL A 194 11.37 22.16 -7.80
N GLY A 195 10.73 20.99 -7.66
CA GLY A 195 11.32 19.69 -7.99
C GLY A 195 12.24 19.08 -6.91
N ASP A 196 12.28 19.67 -5.70
CA ASP A 196 12.96 19.10 -4.54
C ASP A 196 12.05 18.08 -3.84
N THR A 197 11.87 16.94 -4.50
CA THR A 197 10.99 15.87 -4.01
C THR A 197 11.52 15.22 -2.73
N HIS A 198 12.83 15.25 -2.50
CA HIS A 198 13.45 14.67 -1.30
C HIS A 198 13.02 15.44 -0.03
N ARG A 199 13.29 16.76 0.00
CA ARG A 199 12.91 17.60 1.13
C ARG A 199 11.39 17.62 1.33
N ALA A 200 10.63 17.58 0.24
CA ALA A 200 9.17 17.45 0.32
C ALA A 200 8.74 16.20 1.07
N VAL A 201 9.26 15.03 0.71
CA VAL A 201 8.88 13.75 1.34
C VAL A 201 9.28 13.70 2.82
N GLU A 202 10.44 14.22 3.19
CA GLU A 202 10.85 14.34 4.60
C GLU A 202 9.86 15.18 5.42
N LEU A 203 9.44 16.32 4.87
CA LEU A 203 8.44 17.18 5.49
C LEU A 203 7.08 16.47 5.61
N LEU A 204 6.68 15.67 4.60
CA LEU A 204 5.45 14.89 4.66
C LEU A 204 5.49 13.75 5.68
N HIS A 205 6.63 13.06 5.86
CA HIS A 205 6.81 12.10 6.94
C HIS A 205 6.74 12.77 8.31
N THR A 206 7.34 13.95 8.44
CA THR A 206 7.23 14.77 9.66
C THR A 206 5.78 15.12 9.95
N ALA A 207 5.02 15.54 8.94
CA ALA A 207 3.58 15.81 9.08
C ALA A 207 2.79 14.56 9.47
N ALA A 208 3.11 13.39 8.90
CA ALA A 208 2.44 12.13 9.22
C ALA A 208 2.73 11.62 10.63
N ALA A 209 3.94 11.84 11.14
CA ALA A 209 4.31 11.49 12.51
C ALA A 209 3.65 12.41 13.55
N LEU A 210 3.49 13.69 13.22
CA LEU A 210 2.91 14.70 14.12
C LEU A 210 1.37 14.69 14.12
N ASP A 211 0.74 14.32 13.01
CA ASP A 211 -0.72 14.23 12.86
C ASP A 211 -1.15 12.86 12.29
N PRO A 212 -0.92 11.74 13.00
CA PRO A 212 -1.19 10.39 12.50
C PRO A 212 -2.67 10.14 12.18
N ALA A 213 -3.58 10.83 12.87
CA ALA A 213 -5.03 10.74 12.63
C ALA A 213 -5.52 11.62 11.46
N ARG A 214 -4.65 12.49 10.91
CA ARG A 214 -4.96 13.48 9.86
C ARG A 214 -5.98 14.54 10.31
N ASP A 215 -6.06 14.86 11.60
CA ASP A 215 -7.02 15.83 12.14
C ASP A 215 -6.70 17.25 11.63
N VAL A 216 -5.43 17.59 11.51
CA VAL A 216 -4.97 18.90 11.03
C VAL A 216 -4.88 18.89 9.51
N VAL A 217 -4.19 17.92 8.93
CA VAL A 217 -3.87 17.88 7.49
C VAL A 217 -5.16 17.89 6.64
N ARG A 218 -6.24 17.24 7.10
CA ARG A 218 -7.55 17.25 6.41
C ARG A 218 -8.21 18.62 6.31
N ARG A 219 -7.84 19.59 7.16
CA ARG A 219 -8.35 20.97 7.06
C ARG A 219 -7.70 21.77 5.92
N TYR A 220 -6.53 21.33 5.45
CA TYR A 220 -5.68 22.06 4.51
C TYR A 220 -5.60 21.39 3.14
N TRP A 221 -5.51 20.07 3.13
CA TRP A 221 -5.49 19.30 1.90
C TRP A 221 -6.86 18.76 1.54
N ASN A 222 -7.20 18.86 0.26
CA ASN A 222 -8.39 18.21 -0.28
C ASN A 222 -8.21 16.68 -0.31
N ALA A 223 -9.33 15.96 -0.50
CA ALA A 223 -9.34 14.50 -0.53
C ALA A 223 -8.38 13.92 -1.58
N ALA A 224 -8.22 14.57 -2.74
CA ALA A 224 -7.31 14.10 -3.79
C ALA A 224 -5.84 14.12 -3.36
N ARG A 225 -5.36 15.22 -2.76
CA ARG A 225 -3.99 15.31 -2.22
C ARG A 225 -3.76 14.39 -1.04
N LEU A 226 -4.73 14.27 -0.13
CA LEU A 226 -4.65 13.31 0.97
C LEU A 226 -4.54 11.86 0.48
N ASN A 227 -5.29 11.52 -0.56
CA ASN A 227 -5.27 10.17 -1.15
C ASN A 227 -3.94 9.89 -1.87
N GLN A 228 -3.32 10.89 -2.50
CA GLN A 228 -2.00 10.76 -3.13
C GLN A 228 -0.92 10.31 -2.13
N TYR A 229 -0.97 10.82 -0.90
CA TYR A 229 0.01 10.53 0.15
C TYR A 229 -0.54 9.66 1.27
N ALA A 230 -1.67 8.97 1.05
CA ALA A 230 -2.37 8.21 2.09
C ALA A 230 -1.52 7.09 2.70
N SER A 231 -0.50 6.61 1.98
CA SER A 231 0.47 5.61 2.42
C SER A 231 1.45 6.11 3.49
N LEU A 232 1.67 7.43 3.59
CA LEU A 232 2.55 8.01 4.60
C LEU A 232 1.90 8.01 5.99
N TRP A 233 0.57 8.01 6.05
CA TRP A 233 -0.16 8.09 7.31
C TRP A 233 -0.57 6.71 7.83
N PRO A 234 -0.18 6.36 9.05
CA PRO A 234 -0.54 5.09 9.67
C PRO A 234 -2.06 4.98 9.90
N GLN A 235 -2.62 3.76 9.77
CA GLN A 235 -4.05 3.51 10.02
C GLN A 235 -4.25 3.07 11.47
N PRO A 236 -5.10 3.77 12.26
CA PRO A 236 -5.34 3.42 13.65
C PRO A 236 -5.91 2.00 13.79
N ALA A 237 -5.15 1.13 14.46
CA ALA A 237 -5.60 -0.21 14.83
C ALA A 237 -6.63 -0.14 15.97
N ASP A 238 -7.44 -1.19 16.09
CA ASP A 238 -8.40 -1.32 17.19
C ASP A 238 -7.70 -1.40 18.55
N VAL A 239 -8.11 -0.54 19.48
CA VAL A 239 -7.60 -0.53 20.86
C VAL A 239 -8.58 -1.30 21.77
N PRO A 240 -8.09 -2.17 22.69
CA PRO A 240 -8.97 -2.86 23.64
C PRO A 240 -9.63 -1.88 24.60
N LEU A 241 -10.83 -2.22 25.08
CA LEU A 241 -11.48 -1.45 26.14
C LEU A 241 -10.65 -1.56 27.43
N PRO A 242 -10.50 -0.47 28.22
CA PRO A 242 -9.76 -0.48 29.48
C PRO A 242 -10.48 -1.28 30.58
N GLY A 243 -11.73 -1.68 30.35
CA GLY A 243 -12.57 -2.46 31.26
C GLY A 243 -14.02 -2.49 30.77
N LEU A 244 -14.91 -3.12 31.54
CA LEU A 244 -16.35 -3.12 31.26
C LEU A 244 -16.89 -1.69 31.17
N ILE A 245 -17.72 -1.41 30.15
CA ILE A 245 -18.35 -0.10 29.97
C ILE A 245 -19.34 0.12 31.13
N PRO A 246 -19.25 1.24 31.88
CA PRO A 246 -20.20 1.53 32.95
C PRO A 246 -21.66 1.58 32.49
N ALA A 247 -22.58 1.20 33.36
CA ALA A 247 -24.01 1.14 33.04
C ALA A 247 -24.58 2.52 32.64
N GLU A 248 -24.09 3.59 33.27
CA GLU A 248 -24.49 4.97 33.00
C GLU A 248 -24.06 5.41 31.59
N VAL A 249 -22.89 4.96 31.15
CA VAL A 249 -22.34 5.23 29.81
C VAL A 249 -23.09 4.39 28.76
N THR A 250 -23.39 3.14 29.09
CA THR A 250 -24.17 2.21 28.25
C THR A 250 -25.59 2.73 27.98
N ALA A 251 -26.20 3.39 28.98
CA ALA A 251 -27.50 4.03 28.84
C ALA A 251 -27.48 5.22 27.86
N LEU A 252 -26.45 6.08 27.92
CA LEU A 252 -26.28 7.21 26.99
C LEU A 252 -25.96 6.76 25.56
N LEU A 253 -25.23 5.65 25.41
CA LEU A 253 -24.93 5.05 24.10
C LEU A 253 -26.13 4.31 23.49
N GLY A 254 -27.25 4.20 24.21
CA GLY A 254 -28.46 3.52 23.72
C GLY A 254 -28.30 1.99 23.57
N LEU A 255 -27.28 1.40 24.18
CA LEU A 255 -26.96 -0.04 24.11
C LEU A 255 -27.87 -0.91 25.01
N ASN A 256 -28.67 -0.28 25.88
CA ASN A 256 -29.71 -0.95 26.65
C ASN A 256 -31.00 -1.10 25.82
N ARG A 257 -31.03 -2.02 24.84
CA ARG A 257 -32.26 -2.47 24.19
C ARG A 257 -32.28 -3.99 24.02
N LEU A 258 -32.98 -4.67 24.93
CA LEU A 258 -33.43 -6.05 24.73
C LEU A 258 -34.48 -6.11 23.60
N ALA A 259 -34.42 -7.19 22.81
CA ALA A 259 -35.30 -7.45 21.67
C ALA A 259 -36.79 -7.48 22.05
N GLY A 260 -37.64 -6.78 21.31
CA GLY A 260 -39.10 -6.94 21.41
C GLY A 260 -39.96 -5.85 20.78
N LYS A 261 -40.57 -6.19 19.63
CA LYS A 261 -41.83 -5.68 19.03
C LYS A 261 -41.88 -4.29 18.34
N ARG A 262 -42.11 -4.37 17.02
CA ARG A 262 -42.79 -3.39 16.12
C ARG A 262 -44.24 -3.18 16.63
N ALA A 263 -44.90 -2.01 16.64
CA ALA A 263 -45.30 -1.06 15.58
C ALA A 263 -46.23 0.03 16.25
N PRO A 264 -47.05 0.87 15.56
CA PRO A 264 -46.84 1.85 14.48
C PRO A 264 -47.41 3.28 14.80
N GLY A 265 -47.12 4.30 13.96
CA GLY A 265 -48.11 5.36 13.65
C GLY A 265 -47.67 6.84 13.57
N LYS A 266 -47.77 7.41 12.34
CA LYS A 266 -48.32 8.74 11.90
C LYS A 266 -47.71 10.04 12.51
N SER A 267 -47.56 11.18 11.82
CA SER A 267 -47.95 11.73 10.51
C SER A 267 -47.22 13.08 10.27
N LYS A 268 -47.09 13.51 9.00
CA LYS A 268 -46.58 14.82 8.52
C LYS A 268 -47.40 16.04 9.03
N PRO A 269 -46.94 17.29 8.80
CA PRO A 269 -47.34 18.01 7.57
C PRO A 269 -46.22 18.75 6.79
N ALA A 270 -46.56 19.09 5.53
CA ALA A 270 -45.82 19.85 4.49
C ALA A 270 -45.55 21.33 4.90
N ALA A 271 -44.72 22.17 4.25
CA ALA A 271 -44.51 22.53 2.83
C ALA A 271 -43.12 23.26 2.70
N ARG A 272 -42.51 23.59 1.57
CA ARG A 272 -43.00 24.27 0.35
C ARG A 272 -41.89 24.28 -0.71
N ALA A 273 -42.27 24.16 -1.98
CA ALA A 273 -41.39 24.21 -3.15
C ALA A 273 -41.10 25.64 -3.62
N GLY A 274 -39.90 25.89 -4.13
CA GLY A 274 -39.52 27.06 -4.91
C GLY A 274 -38.80 26.64 -6.19
N LYS A 275 -39.42 26.91 -7.35
CA LYS A 275 -38.87 26.70 -8.70
C LYS A 275 -37.94 27.86 -9.07
N ALA A 276 -36.84 27.60 -9.79
CA ALA A 276 -36.16 28.61 -10.60
C ALA A 276 -35.65 28.01 -11.94
N ARG A 277 -35.71 28.85 -12.98
CA ARG A 277 -35.70 28.59 -14.43
C ARG A 277 -34.30 28.30 -15.03
N LYS A 278 -34.31 27.60 -16.18
CA LYS A 278 -33.23 27.52 -17.20
C LYS A 278 -33.20 28.77 -18.11
N ALA A 279 -32.01 29.19 -18.54
CA ALA A 279 -31.60 29.62 -19.91
C ALA A 279 -30.06 29.95 -19.93
N PRO A 280 -29.38 30.17 -21.08
CA PRO A 280 -28.78 29.15 -21.95
C PRO A 280 -27.24 29.28 -22.11
N ALA A 281 -26.64 28.27 -22.76
CA ALA A 281 -25.21 28.10 -22.98
C ALA A 281 -24.59 29.05 -24.03
N LYS A 282 -23.32 29.44 -23.81
CA LYS A 282 -22.39 29.94 -24.83
C LYS A 282 -21.13 29.07 -24.84
N ALA A 283 -20.74 28.65 -26.04
CA ALA A 283 -19.59 27.80 -26.33
C ALA A 283 -18.25 28.55 -26.17
N ALA A 284 -17.21 27.84 -25.75
CA ALA A 284 -15.82 28.31 -25.68
C ALA A 284 -14.90 27.40 -26.53
N PRO A 285 -13.73 27.90 -26.99
CA PRO A 285 -13.01 27.41 -28.15
C PRO A 285 -12.09 26.21 -27.85
N ARG A 286 -11.73 25.46 -28.90
CA ARG A 286 -10.78 24.33 -28.84
C ARG A 286 -9.33 24.84 -28.69
N PRO A 287 -8.48 24.23 -27.84
CA PRO A 287 -7.05 24.52 -27.82
C PRO A 287 -6.32 23.83 -28.99
N SER A 288 -5.36 24.55 -29.56
CA SER A 288 -4.58 24.28 -30.78
C SER A 288 -3.47 23.24 -30.61
N GLU A 289 -3.02 22.72 -31.75
CA GLU A 289 -2.10 21.58 -31.99
C GLU A 289 -0.69 21.69 -31.37
N GLU A 290 -0.29 22.82 -30.78
CA GLU A 290 1.08 23.03 -30.28
C GLU A 290 1.43 22.26 -28.98
N LEU A 291 0.44 21.85 -28.19
CA LEU A 291 0.69 21.06 -26.97
C LEU A 291 0.97 19.57 -27.24
N ILE A 292 0.70 19.09 -28.46
CA ILE A 292 0.94 17.70 -28.86
C ILE A 292 2.43 17.47 -29.18
N ASP A 293 3.12 18.50 -29.66
CA ASP A 293 4.52 18.41 -30.06
C ASP A 293 5.50 18.44 -28.88
N ILE A 294 5.18 19.19 -27.81
CA ILE A 294 6.01 19.25 -26.58
C ILE A 294 5.92 17.94 -25.79
N GLN A 295 4.73 17.35 -25.69
CA GLN A 295 4.54 16.06 -25.00
C GLN A 295 5.23 14.91 -25.75
N SER A 296 5.17 14.92 -27.08
CA SER A 296 5.86 13.93 -27.92
C SER A 296 7.38 14.04 -27.81
N ALA A 297 7.91 15.26 -27.64
CA ALA A 297 9.33 15.51 -27.41
C ALA A 297 9.79 15.03 -26.01
N LEU A 298 8.98 15.23 -24.97
CA LEU A 298 9.27 14.75 -23.61
C LEU A 298 9.21 13.22 -23.50
N ASP A 299 8.25 12.58 -24.17
CA ASP A 299 8.14 11.12 -24.23
C ASP A 299 9.32 10.50 -25.02
N ALA A 300 9.83 11.20 -26.04
CA ALA A 300 11.05 10.81 -26.75
C ALA A 300 12.29 10.88 -25.84
N VAL A 301 12.37 11.89 -24.97
CA VAL A 301 13.46 12.03 -23.98
C VAL A 301 13.39 10.94 -22.90
N ALA A 302 12.21 10.62 -22.36
CA ALA A 302 12.03 9.51 -21.41
C ALA A 302 12.37 8.13 -22.04
N THR A 303 12.07 7.96 -23.33
CA THR A 303 12.45 6.78 -24.11
C THR A 303 13.97 6.72 -24.34
N GLN A 304 14.64 7.86 -24.55
CA GLN A 304 16.10 7.93 -24.67
C GLN A 304 16.82 7.70 -23.33
N ILE A 305 16.27 8.17 -22.20
CA ILE A 305 16.83 7.96 -20.85
C ILE A 305 16.73 6.49 -20.44
N SER A 306 15.58 5.84 -20.65
CA SER A 306 15.40 4.41 -20.40
C SER A 306 16.29 3.54 -21.31
N ALA A 307 16.48 3.94 -22.57
CA ALA A 307 17.42 3.29 -23.48
C ALA A 307 18.89 3.46 -23.04
N ALA A 308 19.27 4.64 -22.53
CA ALA A 308 20.63 4.92 -22.03
C ALA A 308 20.99 4.08 -20.80
N ARG A 309 20.01 3.76 -19.92
CA ARG A 309 20.22 2.93 -18.71
C ARG A 309 20.54 1.46 -19.03
N TYR A 310 20.05 0.92 -20.15
CA TYR A 310 20.34 -0.45 -20.59
C TYR A 310 21.75 -0.62 -21.20
N HIS A 311 22.40 0.48 -21.61
CA HIS A 311 23.80 0.46 -22.09
C HIS A 311 24.82 0.54 -20.94
N ARG A 312 24.36 0.77 -19.71
CA ARG A 312 25.19 0.83 -18.51
C ARG A 312 25.45 -0.57 -17.94
N GLN A 313 26.57 -0.70 -17.25
CA GLN A 313 26.91 -1.95 -16.57
C GLN A 313 25.95 -2.18 -15.39
N GLN A 314 25.08 -3.18 -15.53
CA GLN A 314 24.10 -3.57 -14.52
C GLN A 314 24.79 -4.13 -13.28
N THR A 315 24.27 -3.80 -12.09
CA THR A 315 24.79 -4.28 -10.80
C THR A 315 23.70 -5.03 -10.04
N HIS A 316 24.04 -6.18 -9.47
CA HIS A 316 23.17 -6.89 -8.53
C HIS A 316 23.44 -6.39 -7.11
N VAL A 317 22.38 -5.97 -6.42
CA VAL A 317 22.45 -5.49 -5.04
C VAL A 317 21.86 -6.56 -4.13
N ILE A 318 22.58 -6.95 -3.08
CA ILE A 318 22.08 -7.81 -2.01
C ILE A 318 21.93 -6.95 -0.76
N LEU A 319 20.69 -6.75 -0.34
CA LEU A 319 20.29 -5.92 0.80
C LEU A 319 20.06 -6.81 2.03
N TYR A 320 20.69 -6.47 3.15
CA TYR A 320 20.56 -7.16 4.43
C TYR A 320 20.92 -6.21 5.58
N SER A 321 20.70 -6.61 6.83
CA SER A 321 21.16 -5.88 8.02
C SER A 321 21.91 -6.84 8.95
N ASP A 322 23.21 -6.63 9.16
CA ASP A 322 23.99 -7.47 10.09
C ASP A 322 23.49 -7.27 11.53
N LYS A 323 23.23 -6.02 11.91
CA LYS A 323 22.73 -5.65 13.25
C LYS A 323 21.43 -6.38 13.57
N LEU A 324 20.43 -6.35 12.69
CA LEU A 324 19.14 -6.99 12.93
C LEU A 324 19.24 -8.52 12.84
N LEU A 325 20.07 -9.07 11.95
CA LEU A 325 20.32 -10.53 11.90
C LEU A 325 20.92 -11.05 13.20
N ARG A 326 21.93 -10.38 13.75
CA ARG A 326 22.52 -10.76 15.05
C ARG A 326 21.58 -10.51 16.21
N ALA A 327 20.78 -9.45 16.17
CA ALA A 327 19.78 -9.19 17.21
C ALA A 327 18.70 -10.29 17.25
N LYS A 328 18.26 -10.77 16.08
CA LYS A 328 17.21 -11.79 15.96
C LYS A 328 17.72 -13.20 16.30
N PHE A 329 18.83 -13.61 15.70
CA PHE A 329 19.33 -14.99 15.77
C PHE A 329 20.41 -15.21 16.84
N GLY A 330 20.91 -14.14 17.46
CA GLY A 330 22.07 -14.15 18.33
C GLY A 330 23.39 -13.93 17.58
N PRO A 331 24.47 -13.55 18.29
CA PRO A 331 25.71 -13.09 17.65
C PRO A 331 26.38 -14.13 16.74
N GLN A 332 26.42 -15.39 17.15
CA GLN A 332 27.05 -16.48 16.39
C GLN A 332 26.23 -16.87 15.17
N ALA A 333 24.95 -17.21 15.36
CA ALA A 333 24.08 -17.63 14.26
C ALA A 333 23.84 -16.50 13.25
N GLY A 334 23.72 -15.25 13.71
CA GLY A 334 23.66 -14.08 12.83
C GLY A 334 24.93 -13.92 11.98
N ALA A 335 26.12 -14.10 12.58
CA ALA A 335 27.37 -14.07 11.83
C ALA A 335 27.48 -15.19 10.78
N GLU A 336 26.98 -16.39 11.09
CA GLU A 336 26.91 -17.49 10.11
C GLU A 336 26.00 -17.16 8.92
N VAL A 337 24.88 -16.47 9.16
CA VAL A 337 24.00 -15.99 8.09
C VAL A 337 24.74 -14.97 7.22
N VAL A 338 25.44 -14.00 7.81
CA VAL A 338 26.22 -13.00 7.05
C VAL A 338 27.31 -13.66 6.21
N ALA A 339 28.02 -14.64 6.76
CA ALA A 339 29.02 -15.40 6.00
C ALA A 339 28.41 -16.13 4.77
N LEU A 340 27.18 -16.66 4.90
CA LEU A 340 26.46 -17.24 3.77
C LEU A 340 26.02 -16.19 2.74
N ILE A 341 25.63 -14.99 3.17
CA ILE A 341 25.31 -13.86 2.27
C ILE A 341 26.55 -13.46 1.45
N GLU A 342 27.71 -13.34 2.10
CA GLU A 342 28.98 -13.03 1.43
C GLU A 342 29.40 -14.14 0.46
N GLN A 343 29.21 -15.40 0.85
CA GLN A 343 29.46 -16.54 -0.03
C GLN A 343 28.52 -16.53 -1.26
N LEU A 344 27.24 -16.20 -1.08
CA LEU A 344 26.29 -16.03 -2.17
C LEU A 344 26.75 -14.93 -3.12
N ALA A 345 27.12 -13.76 -2.60
CA ALA A 345 27.62 -12.64 -3.41
C ALA A 345 28.83 -13.05 -4.25
N ALA A 346 29.80 -13.73 -3.66
CA ALA A 346 30.99 -14.21 -4.36
C ALA A 346 30.66 -15.22 -5.47
N VAL A 347 29.74 -16.16 -5.20
CA VAL A 347 29.29 -17.16 -6.18
C VAL A 347 28.55 -16.50 -7.33
N VAL A 348 27.63 -15.56 -7.05
CA VAL A 348 26.88 -14.83 -8.07
C VAL A 348 27.83 -13.99 -8.93
N ALA A 349 28.75 -13.24 -8.33
CA ALA A 349 29.72 -12.42 -9.05
C ALA A 349 30.58 -13.25 -10.00
N ALA A 350 31.10 -14.39 -9.53
CA ALA A 350 31.93 -15.29 -10.33
C ALA A 350 31.15 -15.96 -11.46
N ARG A 351 29.96 -16.50 -11.17
CA ARG A 351 29.18 -17.31 -12.14
C ARG A 351 28.45 -16.46 -13.17
N ARG A 352 27.94 -15.30 -12.78
CA ARG A 352 27.18 -14.40 -13.67
C ARG A 352 28.06 -13.37 -14.38
N ARG A 353 29.33 -13.24 -13.99
CA ARG A 353 30.25 -12.19 -14.48
C ARG A 353 29.61 -10.80 -14.39
N LEU A 354 28.88 -10.58 -13.30
CA LEU A 354 28.10 -9.38 -13.02
C LEU A 354 28.65 -8.75 -11.74
N PRO A 355 28.79 -7.42 -11.67
CA PRO A 355 29.10 -6.75 -10.41
C PRO A 355 28.02 -7.03 -9.35
N VAL A 356 28.46 -7.42 -8.15
CA VAL A 356 27.60 -7.61 -6.98
C VAL A 356 28.01 -6.61 -5.90
N VAL A 357 27.03 -5.98 -5.27
CA VAL A 357 27.21 -5.05 -4.15
C VAL A 357 26.40 -5.57 -2.96
N LEU A 358 27.07 -5.63 -1.81
CA LEU A 358 26.45 -5.89 -0.52
C LEU A 358 26.04 -4.55 0.10
N LEU A 359 24.74 -4.34 0.32
CA LEU A 359 24.20 -3.13 0.92
C LEU A 359 23.69 -3.45 2.33
N ALA A 360 24.34 -2.86 3.32
CA ALA A 360 23.97 -2.93 4.73
C ALA A 360 23.59 -1.52 5.23
N PRO A 361 22.29 -1.16 5.27
CA PRO A 361 21.86 0.23 5.50
C PRO A 361 22.25 0.81 6.86
N ASP A 362 22.51 -0.06 7.82
CA ASP A 362 22.78 0.26 9.22
C ASP A 362 24.24 0.01 9.64
N ASP A 363 25.13 -0.27 8.69
CA ASP A 363 26.56 -0.53 8.91
C ASP A 363 27.43 0.54 8.23
N PRO A 364 28.00 1.49 8.99
CA PRO A 364 28.75 2.60 8.41
C PRO A 364 30.05 2.15 7.73
N GLU A 365 30.70 1.10 8.22
CA GLU A 365 31.94 0.57 7.62
C GLU A 365 31.65 -0.05 6.25
N ARG A 366 30.54 -0.79 6.14
CA ARG A 366 30.11 -1.37 4.85
C ARG A 366 29.62 -0.30 3.89
N LEU A 367 28.93 0.75 4.33
CA LEU A 367 28.51 1.87 3.46
C LEU A 367 29.71 2.64 2.90
N ALA A 368 30.76 2.82 3.70
CA ALA A 368 32.01 3.43 3.25
C ALA A 368 32.77 2.59 2.21
N ASN A 369 32.47 1.29 2.08
CA ASN A 369 33.14 0.37 1.17
C ASN A 369 32.20 -0.69 0.56
N ILE A 370 31.12 -0.24 -0.08
CA ILE A 370 30.11 -1.14 -0.70
C ILE A 370 30.64 -1.90 -1.93
N GLY A 371 31.84 -1.59 -2.41
CA GLY A 371 32.53 -2.33 -3.47
C GLY A 371 33.83 -1.64 -3.92
N LYS A 372 34.62 -2.30 -4.76
CA LYS A 372 35.91 -1.76 -5.27
C LYS A 372 35.72 -0.36 -5.88
N GLY A 373 36.16 0.67 -5.16
CA GLY A 373 36.08 2.07 -5.59
C GLY A 373 34.67 2.68 -5.55
N ILE A 374 33.73 2.11 -4.78
CA ILE A 374 32.39 2.68 -4.57
C ILE A 374 32.20 2.96 -3.08
N GLN A 375 31.98 4.23 -2.77
CA GLN A 375 31.65 4.72 -1.43
C GLN A 375 30.30 5.41 -1.51
N LEU A 376 29.36 4.98 -0.67
CA LEU A 376 28.09 5.69 -0.51
C LEU A 376 28.24 6.56 0.74
N ASN A 377 28.54 7.84 0.54
CA ASN A 377 28.68 8.82 1.63
C ASN A 377 27.30 9.29 2.09
N ALA A 378 26.47 8.36 2.54
CA ALA A 378 25.15 8.60 3.13
C ALA A 378 25.18 8.21 4.61
N PRO A 379 24.42 8.89 5.49
CA PRO A 379 24.25 8.44 6.86
C PRO A 379 23.64 7.03 6.87
N THR A 380 23.95 6.26 7.90
CA THR A 380 23.24 5.00 8.15
C THR A 380 21.76 5.29 8.37
N VAL A 381 20.91 4.37 7.93
CA VAL A 381 19.46 4.45 8.11
C VAL A 381 18.98 3.30 8.98
N ASP A 382 17.81 3.47 9.60
CA ASP A 382 17.15 2.37 10.26
C ASP A 382 16.67 1.35 9.23
N ALA A 383 17.28 0.16 9.24
CA ALA A 383 16.89 -0.94 8.37
C ALA A 383 15.44 -1.41 8.60
N ALA A 384 14.87 -1.16 9.78
CA ALA A 384 13.45 -1.42 10.07
C ALA A 384 12.51 -0.34 9.50
N ASN A 385 13.02 0.71 8.86
CA ASN A 385 12.22 1.72 8.17
C ASN A 385 12.29 1.52 6.65
N ALA A 386 11.21 0.97 6.08
CA ALA A 386 11.15 0.65 4.65
C ALA A 386 11.41 1.88 3.75
N TRP A 387 10.90 3.06 4.12
CA TRP A 387 11.11 4.29 3.34
C TRP A 387 12.55 4.78 3.38
N ALA A 388 13.21 4.70 4.55
CA ALA A 388 14.60 5.10 4.67
C ALA A 388 15.51 4.20 3.81
N VAL A 389 15.22 2.89 3.78
CA VAL A 389 15.91 1.93 2.90
C VAL A 389 15.63 2.21 1.41
N LYS A 390 14.38 2.57 1.03
CA LYS A 390 14.05 2.98 -0.35
C LYS A 390 14.87 4.21 -0.77
N MET A 391 14.98 5.23 0.08
CA MET A 391 15.76 6.43 -0.21
C MET A 391 17.25 6.12 -0.38
N MET A 392 17.79 5.22 0.44
CA MET A 392 19.17 4.76 0.25
C MET A 392 19.39 4.04 -1.09
N LEU A 393 18.42 3.23 -1.55
CA LEU A 393 18.48 2.60 -2.87
C LEU A 393 18.39 3.63 -4.00
N HIS A 394 17.59 4.69 -3.84
CA HIS A 394 17.55 5.82 -4.75
C HIS A 394 18.92 6.50 -4.87
N ASP A 395 19.56 6.80 -3.74
CA ASP A 395 20.88 7.45 -3.71
C ASP A 395 21.98 6.56 -4.30
N LEU A 396 21.88 5.24 -4.04
CA LEU A 396 22.76 4.24 -4.63
C LEU A 396 22.62 4.20 -6.15
N ASP A 397 21.41 4.25 -6.69
CA ASP A 397 21.21 4.30 -8.15
C ASP A 397 21.73 5.60 -8.76
N GLY A 398 21.56 6.73 -8.07
CA GLY A 398 22.16 8.01 -8.45
C GLY A 398 23.69 7.94 -8.49
N LEU A 399 24.32 7.29 -7.50
CA LEU A 399 25.76 7.05 -7.46
C LEU A 399 26.22 6.14 -8.60
N PHE A 400 25.51 5.03 -8.85
CA PHE A 400 25.81 4.13 -9.96
C PHE A 400 25.68 4.86 -11.31
N THR A 401 24.65 5.68 -11.48
CA THR A 401 24.43 6.48 -12.68
C THR A 401 25.63 7.36 -13.01
N ARG A 402 26.17 8.08 -12.01
CA ARG A 402 27.38 8.91 -12.19
C ARG A 402 28.63 8.11 -12.58
N LYS A 403 28.66 6.81 -12.27
CA LYS A 403 29.76 5.88 -12.59
C LYS A 403 29.49 5.02 -13.84
N GLY A 404 28.47 5.35 -14.65
CA GLY A 404 28.12 4.58 -15.84
C GLY A 404 27.54 3.18 -15.54
N ARG A 405 27.00 3.00 -14.34
CA ARG A 405 26.36 1.78 -13.84
C ARG A 405 24.87 2.04 -13.55
N SER A 406 24.13 0.98 -13.23
CA SER A 406 22.77 1.07 -12.69
C SER A 406 22.46 -0.12 -11.80
N ILE A 407 21.44 0.01 -10.94
CA ILE A 407 20.85 -1.16 -10.28
C ILE A 407 20.16 -2.01 -11.37
N GLY A 408 20.59 -3.26 -11.49
CA GLY A 408 20.03 -4.21 -12.45
C GLY A 408 19.17 -5.29 -11.82
N SER A 409 19.30 -5.52 -10.51
CA SER A 409 18.41 -6.36 -9.71
C SER A 409 18.71 -6.18 -8.22
N LEU A 410 17.72 -6.46 -7.39
CA LEU A 410 17.80 -6.38 -5.93
C LEU A 410 17.38 -7.71 -5.30
N LEU A 411 18.21 -8.24 -4.41
CA LEU A 411 17.89 -9.38 -3.54
C LEU A 411 17.83 -8.92 -2.09
N ILE A 412 16.68 -9.10 -1.44
CA ILE A 412 16.45 -8.76 -0.04
C ILE A 412 16.64 -10.01 0.82
N ILE A 413 17.44 -9.94 1.89
CA ILE A 413 17.68 -11.06 2.81
C ILE A 413 16.97 -10.80 4.14
N GLY A 414 15.99 -11.65 4.47
CA GLY A 414 15.22 -11.56 5.71
C GLY A 414 13.72 -11.43 5.50
N GLY A 415 12.97 -11.70 6.57
CA GLY A 415 11.52 -11.52 6.63
C GLY A 415 11.11 -10.06 6.82
N ASP A 416 9.81 -9.84 6.98
CA ASP A 416 9.20 -8.53 7.23
C ASP A 416 9.68 -7.89 8.55
N ASP A 417 10.11 -8.71 9.51
CA ASP A 417 10.62 -8.28 10.81
C ASP A 417 12.08 -7.77 10.78
N LEU A 418 12.81 -8.06 9.70
CA LEU A 418 14.19 -7.61 9.49
C LEU A 418 14.26 -6.45 8.49
N LEU A 419 13.63 -6.62 7.34
CA LEU A 419 13.55 -5.62 6.27
C LEU A 419 12.08 -5.57 5.82
N PRO A 420 11.27 -4.65 6.37
CA PRO A 420 9.82 -4.70 6.24
C PRO A 420 9.37 -4.48 4.80
N PHE A 421 8.23 -5.07 4.43
CA PHE A 421 7.57 -4.66 3.20
C PHE A 421 7.06 -3.21 3.35
N HIS A 422 6.96 -2.49 2.23
CA HIS A 422 6.14 -1.28 2.23
C HIS A 422 4.67 -1.65 2.39
N ARG A 423 3.96 -0.95 3.28
CA ARG A 423 2.51 -1.08 3.44
C ARG A 423 1.80 -0.14 2.46
N LEU A 424 1.43 -0.67 1.30
CA LEU A 424 0.77 0.10 0.24
C LEU A 424 -0.75 0.17 0.47
N PRO A 425 -1.44 1.22 -0.01
CA PRO A 425 -2.89 1.32 0.13
C PRO A 425 -3.56 0.18 -0.64
N ASN A 426 -4.60 -0.41 -0.05
CA ASN A 426 -5.43 -1.39 -0.73
C ASN A 426 -6.33 -0.69 -1.78
N PRO A 427 -6.18 -0.96 -3.08
CA PRO A 427 -6.98 -0.31 -4.12
C PRO A 427 -8.37 -0.98 -4.31
N THR A 428 -8.69 -2.00 -3.50
CA THR A 428 -9.94 -2.75 -3.55
C THR A 428 -10.72 -2.60 -2.24
N ASP A 429 -12.04 -2.77 -2.28
CA ASP A 429 -12.91 -2.75 -1.09
C ASP A 429 -13.12 -4.17 -0.55
N ASP A 430 -12.04 -4.76 -0.05
CA ASP A 430 -12.07 -6.02 0.70
C ASP A 430 -11.49 -5.81 2.11
N VAL A 431 -11.32 -6.90 2.85
CA VAL A 431 -10.95 -6.87 4.26
C VAL A 431 -9.49 -6.50 4.52
N ASP A 432 -8.65 -6.38 3.48
CA ASP A 432 -7.24 -6.04 3.67
C ASP A 432 -7.07 -4.54 3.97
N ASN A 433 -6.41 -4.22 5.08
CA ASN A 433 -6.13 -2.82 5.46
C ASN A 433 -5.03 -2.18 4.59
N ASP A 434 -4.05 -2.98 4.17
CA ASP A 434 -2.91 -2.59 3.37
C ASP A 434 -2.44 -3.75 2.48
N VAL A 435 -1.49 -3.47 1.60
CA VAL A 435 -0.82 -4.46 0.76
C VAL A 435 0.70 -4.40 0.99
N PRO A 436 1.26 -5.33 1.78
CA PRO A 436 2.70 -5.54 1.89
C PRO A 436 3.32 -5.80 0.52
N SER A 437 4.27 -4.97 0.11
CA SER A 437 4.94 -5.06 -1.20
C SER A 437 6.44 -4.75 -1.13
N ASP A 438 7.21 -5.48 -1.95
CA ASP A 438 8.61 -5.18 -2.24
C ASP A 438 8.79 -4.25 -3.46
N ASN A 439 7.71 -3.95 -4.20
CA ASN A 439 7.82 -3.14 -5.42
C ASN A 439 8.49 -1.77 -5.20
N PRO A 440 8.23 -1.03 -4.10
CA PRO A 440 8.87 0.27 -3.91
C PRO A 440 10.39 0.21 -3.77
N TYR A 441 10.97 -0.91 -3.34
CA TYR A 441 12.42 -1.14 -3.38
C TYR A 441 12.97 -1.33 -4.80
N GLY A 442 12.08 -1.55 -5.76
CA GLY A 442 12.36 -1.75 -7.18
C GLY A 442 12.26 -0.49 -8.03
N THR A 443 11.98 0.68 -7.43
CA THR A 443 11.80 1.94 -8.15
C THR A 443 12.47 3.11 -7.43
N THR A 444 12.96 4.07 -8.20
CA THR A 444 13.42 5.38 -7.69
C THR A 444 12.29 6.38 -7.50
N ASP A 445 11.16 6.21 -8.18
CA ASP A 445 10.04 7.15 -8.17
C ASP A 445 8.87 6.66 -7.30
N ASP A 446 7.74 7.36 -7.38
CA ASP A 446 6.51 7.00 -6.67
C ASP A 446 5.65 5.95 -7.41
N ASN A 447 6.02 5.56 -8.63
CA ASN A 447 5.30 4.57 -9.41
C ASN A 447 5.71 3.14 -9.00
N TYR A 448 5.17 2.70 -7.87
CA TYR A 448 5.38 1.35 -7.35
C TYR A 448 4.59 0.24 -8.08
N PHE A 449 3.81 0.55 -9.13
CA PHE A 449 3.08 -0.49 -9.87
C PHE A 449 4.02 -1.32 -10.77
N LEU A 450 5.07 -0.69 -11.30
CA LEU A 450 6.00 -1.31 -12.23
C LEU A 450 7.44 -1.03 -11.79
N PRO A 451 8.11 -2.00 -11.13
CA PRO A 451 9.53 -1.87 -10.78
C PRO A 451 10.42 -1.57 -12.00
N GLU A 452 11.37 -0.66 -11.83
CA GLU A 452 12.42 -0.36 -12.80
C GLU A 452 13.41 -1.52 -12.93
N TRP A 453 13.76 -2.15 -11.81
CA TRP A 453 14.58 -3.35 -11.75
C TRP A 453 13.87 -4.52 -11.06
N PRO A 454 14.24 -5.77 -11.38
CA PRO A 454 13.76 -6.95 -10.69
C PRO A 454 14.09 -6.96 -9.19
N VAL A 455 13.10 -7.33 -8.37
CA VAL A 455 13.25 -7.51 -6.92
C VAL A 455 12.90 -8.96 -6.56
N GLY A 456 13.72 -9.59 -5.73
CA GLY A 456 13.41 -10.87 -5.08
C GLY A 456 13.82 -10.83 -3.61
N ARG A 457 13.25 -11.73 -2.81
CA ARG A 457 13.50 -11.82 -1.36
C ARG A 457 13.81 -13.25 -0.95
N LEU A 458 14.78 -13.45 -0.05
CA LEU A 458 14.98 -14.70 0.67
C LEU A 458 14.42 -14.53 2.09
N PRO A 459 13.12 -14.83 2.31
CA PRO A 459 12.49 -14.56 3.59
C PRO A 459 12.92 -15.58 4.66
N SER A 460 13.14 -15.08 5.87
CA SER A 460 13.17 -15.91 7.07
C SER A 460 11.78 -15.91 7.72
N PRO A 461 11.36 -17.00 8.37
CA PRO A 461 10.28 -16.93 9.35
C PRO A 461 10.59 -15.88 10.44
N CYS A 462 9.58 -15.32 11.10
CA CYS A 462 9.72 -14.32 12.17
C CYS A 462 10.33 -14.89 13.47
N GLY A 463 10.41 -16.22 13.60
CA GLY A 463 11.02 -16.87 14.76
C GLY A 463 12.52 -16.64 14.87
N ARG A 464 13.09 -17.03 16.02
CA ARG A 464 14.53 -16.85 16.34
C ARG A 464 15.44 -17.97 15.82
N ASP A 465 14.91 -18.96 15.12
CA ASP A 465 15.72 -20.00 14.51
C ASP A 465 16.32 -19.52 13.18
N ALA A 466 17.66 -19.52 13.11
CA ALA A 466 18.40 -19.12 11.90
C ALA A 466 18.44 -20.22 10.83
N GLU A 467 18.21 -21.49 11.19
CA GLU A 467 18.46 -22.60 10.28
C GLU A 467 17.60 -22.55 9.00
N PRO A 468 16.31 -22.17 9.03
CA PRO A 468 15.54 -22.00 7.80
C PRO A 468 16.19 -21.02 6.81
N LEU A 469 16.66 -19.85 7.27
CA LEU A 469 17.30 -18.87 6.41
C LEU A 469 18.66 -19.35 5.91
N LYS A 470 19.47 -19.95 6.79
CA LYS A 470 20.75 -20.58 6.42
C LYS A 470 20.53 -21.63 5.33
N GLN A 471 19.49 -22.45 5.46
CA GLN A 471 19.16 -23.49 4.50
C GLN A 471 18.72 -22.91 3.15
N ILE A 472 17.88 -21.88 3.14
CA ILE A 472 17.49 -21.15 1.92
C ILE A 472 18.72 -20.57 1.20
N LEU A 473 19.64 -19.95 1.94
CA LEU A 473 20.89 -19.43 1.39
C LEU A 473 21.77 -20.53 0.79
N LYS A 474 21.97 -21.65 1.51
CA LYS A 474 22.72 -22.82 1.01
C LYS A 474 22.13 -23.36 -0.30
N TYR A 475 20.80 -23.49 -0.39
CA TYR A 475 20.13 -23.93 -1.61
C TYR A 475 20.28 -22.93 -2.75
N THR A 476 20.17 -21.64 -2.48
CA THR A 476 20.35 -20.57 -3.48
C THR A 476 21.78 -20.57 -4.03
N ILE A 477 22.78 -20.71 -3.15
CA ILE A 477 24.19 -20.86 -3.53
C ILE A 477 24.39 -22.09 -4.43
N ALA A 478 23.83 -23.24 -4.03
CA ALA A 478 23.90 -24.47 -4.81
C ALA A 478 23.25 -24.31 -6.20
N ALA A 479 22.11 -23.62 -6.28
CA ALA A 479 21.43 -23.35 -7.55
C ALA A 479 22.28 -22.50 -8.51
N HIS A 480 22.96 -21.46 -8.02
CA HIS A 480 23.89 -20.68 -8.87
C HIS A 480 25.14 -21.45 -9.27
N ARG A 481 25.64 -22.35 -8.42
CA ARG A 481 26.76 -23.25 -8.78
C ARG A 481 26.37 -24.25 -9.86
N ALA A 482 25.13 -24.77 -9.81
CA ALA A 482 24.61 -25.74 -10.76
C ALA A 482 24.21 -25.12 -12.11
N SER A 483 23.96 -23.81 -12.16
CA SER A 483 23.51 -23.09 -13.37
C SER A 483 24.61 -22.86 -14.43
N ASP A 484 25.58 -23.77 -14.55
CA ASP A 484 26.77 -23.59 -15.38
C ASP A 484 26.43 -23.46 -16.88
N PRO A 485 26.88 -22.40 -17.57
CA PRO A 485 26.92 -22.41 -19.03
C PRO A 485 28.03 -23.39 -19.45
N HIS A 486 27.65 -24.52 -20.05
CA HIS A 486 28.61 -25.45 -20.65
C HIS A 486 29.71 -24.69 -21.45
N PRO A 487 30.99 -25.09 -21.33
CA PRO A 487 32.03 -24.58 -22.21
C PRO A 487 31.64 -24.85 -23.67
N ALA A 488 31.77 -23.82 -24.50
CA ALA A 488 31.46 -23.76 -25.93
C ALA A 488 31.18 -25.12 -26.60
N LYS A 489 29.90 -25.53 -26.67
CA LYS A 489 29.48 -26.51 -27.67
C LYS A 489 29.84 -25.97 -29.05
N LYS A 490 30.53 -26.81 -29.82
CA LYS A 490 31.12 -26.50 -31.13
C LYS A 490 30.09 -25.80 -32.01
N TRP A 491 30.52 -24.88 -32.87
CA TRP A 491 29.64 -24.09 -33.75
C TRP A 491 28.66 -24.97 -34.57
N ILE A 492 29.00 -26.25 -34.77
CA ILE A 492 28.27 -27.27 -35.51
C ILE A 492 26.96 -27.61 -34.79
N ASP A 493 26.96 -27.73 -33.46
CA ASP A 493 25.75 -28.02 -32.68
C ASP A 493 24.75 -26.86 -32.72
N ARG A 494 25.25 -25.62 -32.73
CA ARG A 494 24.42 -24.40 -32.90
C ARG A 494 23.81 -24.31 -34.30
N PHE A 495 24.52 -24.79 -35.32
CA PHE A 495 24.03 -24.83 -36.70
C PHE A 495 22.95 -25.90 -36.88
N ILE A 496 23.17 -27.11 -36.34
CA ILE A 496 22.21 -28.23 -36.39
C ILE A 496 20.94 -27.91 -35.58
N ALA A 497 21.06 -27.33 -34.38
CA ALA A 497 19.91 -26.92 -33.56
C ALA A 497 19.07 -25.79 -34.21
N ARG A 498 19.67 -24.97 -35.09
CA ARG A 498 18.98 -23.91 -35.83
C ARG A 498 18.21 -24.45 -37.04
N LEU A 499 18.72 -25.52 -37.67
CA LEU A 499 18.06 -26.24 -38.78
C LEU A 499 16.93 -27.16 -38.30
N PHE A 500 17.09 -27.78 -37.12
CA PHE A 500 16.08 -28.68 -36.53
C PHE A 500 15.51 -28.09 -35.25
N ARG A 501 14.79 -26.96 -35.37
CA ARG A 501 14.15 -26.26 -34.24
C ARG A 501 12.94 -27.05 -33.71
N ARG A 502 13.15 -28.28 -33.24
CA ARG A 502 12.22 -28.98 -32.36
C ARG A 502 12.32 -28.31 -30.99
N ALA A 503 11.20 -27.82 -30.47
CA ALA A 503 11.12 -27.40 -29.08
C ALA A 503 11.60 -28.58 -28.22
N GLY A 504 12.69 -28.40 -27.47
CA GLY A 504 13.14 -29.41 -26.52
C GLY A 504 12.02 -29.74 -25.53
N PRO A 505 12.06 -30.90 -24.87
CA PRO A 505 11.02 -31.30 -23.93
C PRO A 505 10.77 -30.20 -22.90
N LEU A 506 9.49 -29.99 -22.56
CA LEU A 506 9.11 -29.08 -21.48
C LEU A 506 9.68 -29.61 -20.16
N PRO A 507 10.08 -28.73 -19.22
CA PRO A 507 10.40 -29.15 -17.86
C PRO A 507 9.23 -29.91 -17.25
N SER A 508 9.50 -30.87 -16.36
CA SER A 508 8.44 -31.53 -15.60
C SER A 508 7.62 -30.50 -14.83
N SER A 509 6.29 -30.61 -14.93
CA SER A 509 5.36 -29.65 -14.36
C SER A 509 4.19 -30.33 -13.66
N VAL A 510 3.64 -29.67 -12.65
CA VAL A 510 2.42 -30.08 -11.96
C VAL A 510 1.51 -28.87 -11.74
N GLY A 511 0.22 -29.04 -11.96
CA GLY A 511 -0.79 -28.03 -11.63
C GLY A 511 -1.75 -28.58 -10.59
N TYR A 512 -2.22 -27.72 -9.68
CA TYR A 512 -3.24 -28.09 -8.71
C TYR A 512 -4.19 -26.93 -8.44
N ALA A 513 -5.48 -27.11 -8.73
CA ALA A 513 -6.49 -26.06 -8.62
C ALA A 513 -7.71 -26.51 -7.82
N ALA A 514 -8.49 -25.57 -7.32
CA ALA A 514 -9.85 -25.86 -6.89
C ALA A 514 -10.66 -26.32 -8.11
N SER A 515 -11.54 -27.31 -7.94
CA SER A 515 -12.34 -27.85 -9.05
C SER A 515 -13.15 -26.76 -9.77
N ILE A 516 -13.73 -25.83 -9.00
CA ILE A 516 -14.47 -24.68 -9.53
C ILE A 516 -13.62 -23.73 -10.40
N TRP A 517 -12.29 -23.68 -10.22
CA TRP A 517 -11.36 -22.83 -10.99
C TRP A 517 -10.70 -23.55 -12.16
N LYS A 518 -11.09 -24.79 -12.45
CA LYS A 518 -10.44 -25.65 -13.44
C LYS A 518 -10.29 -24.99 -14.82
N GLU A 519 -11.30 -24.27 -15.28
CA GLU A 519 -11.28 -23.64 -16.61
C GLU A 519 -10.21 -22.55 -16.70
N ALA A 520 -10.21 -21.58 -15.77
CA ALA A 520 -9.17 -20.55 -15.71
C ALA A 520 -7.78 -21.16 -15.47
N ALA A 521 -7.68 -22.13 -14.57
CA ALA A 521 -6.43 -22.80 -14.23
C ALA A 521 -5.81 -23.55 -15.44
N LEU A 522 -6.62 -24.13 -16.33
CA LEU A 522 -6.15 -24.77 -17.56
C LEU A 522 -5.48 -23.76 -18.50
N GLU A 523 -6.06 -22.57 -18.66
CA GLU A 523 -5.50 -21.51 -19.49
C GLU A 523 -4.15 -21.01 -18.94
N VAL A 524 -4.03 -20.86 -17.62
CA VAL A 524 -2.77 -20.46 -16.97
C VAL A 524 -1.70 -21.54 -17.08
N TYR A 525 -2.09 -22.81 -16.91
CA TYR A 525 -1.18 -23.95 -16.89
C TYR A 525 -0.70 -24.40 -18.28
N ALA A 526 -1.48 -24.15 -19.33
CA ALA A 526 -1.22 -24.61 -20.69
C ALA A 526 0.21 -24.35 -21.23
N PRO A 527 0.91 -23.24 -20.91
CA PRO A 527 2.28 -23.03 -21.39
C PRO A 527 3.29 -24.04 -20.83
N ILE A 528 3.07 -24.53 -19.60
CA ILE A 528 4.08 -25.30 -18.86
C ILE A 528 3.82 -26.80 -18.83
N GLY A 529 2.57 -27.25 -19.06
CA GLY A 529 2.24 -28.67 -19.03
C GLY A 529 0.94 -29.04 -19.74
N PRO A 530 0.74 -30.34 -20.02
CA PRO A 530 -0.49 -30.83 -20.63
C PRO A 530 -1.65 -30.81 -19.63
N ALA A 531 -2.89 -30.59 -20.10
CA ALA A 531 -4.09 -30.52 -19.26
C ALA A 531 -4.24 -31.68 -18.25
N ARG A 532 -3.81 -32.89 -18.61
CA ARG A 532 -3.84 -34.07 -17.72
C ARG A 532 -2.93 -34.00 -16.47
N ALA A 533 -1.97 -33.07 -16.47
CA ALA A 533 -1.07 -32.82 -15.35
C ALA A 533 -1.55 -31.65 -14.46
N LEU A 534 -2.69 -31.05 -14.80
CA LEU A 534 -3.45 -30.17 -13.91
C LEU A 534 -4.46 -31.01 -13.14
N HIS A 535 -4.26 -31.10 -11.84
CA HIS A 535 -5.14 -31.79 -10.91
C HIS A 535 -6.13 -30.82 -10.26
N THR A 536 -7.24 -31.35 -9.73
CA THR A 536 -8.25 -30.56 -9.03
C THR A 536 -8.57 -31.12 -7.64
N SER A 537 -8.94 -30.22 -6.72
CA SER A 537 -9.51 -30.55 -5.43
C SER A 537 -10.92 -29.95 -5.32
N PRO A 538 -11.97 -30.80 -5.19
CA PRO A 538 -11.98 -32.28 -5.30
C PRO A 538 -11.69 -32.81 -6.74
N PRO A 539 -11.47 -34.13 -6.94
CA PRO A 539 -11.55 -35.22 -5.95
C PRO A 539 -10.29 -35.41 -5.11
N LEU A 540 -9.17 -34.76 -5.44
CA LEU A 540 -7.96 -34.88 -4.64
C LEU A 540 -8.08 -34.08 -3.34
N ASP A 541 -7.36 -34.54 -2.33
CA ASP A 541 -7.24 -33.93 -1.01
C ASP A 541 -5.79 -34.09 -0.51
N THR A 542 -5.51 -33.64 0.72
CA THR A 542 -4.16 -33.80 1.32
C THR A 542 -3.60 -35.23 1.33
N ARG A 543 -4.45 -36.27 1.34
CA ARG A 543 -3.99 -37.67 1.34
C ARG A 543 -3.49 -38.10 -0.04
N THR A 544 -3.99 -37.44 -1.07
CA THR A 544 -3.79 -37.78 -2.49
C THR A 544 -3.25 -36.61 -3.31
N ALA A 545 -2.75 -35.56 -2.63
CA ALA A 545 -2.23 -34.36 -3.25
C ALA A 545 -1.11 -34.72 -4.24
N PRO A 546 -1.06 -34.05 -5.41
CA PRO A 546 -0.10 -34.40 -6.43
C PRO A 546 1.33 -34.13 -5.93
N PRO A 547 2.28 -35.04 -6.19
CA PRO A 547 3.66 -34.90 -5.74
C PRO A 547 4.29 -33.65 -6.38
N THR A 548 4.85 -32.81 -5.52
CA THR A 548 5.61 -31.63 -5.94
C THR A 548 7.11 -31.90 -5.96
N ASP A 549 7.55 -33.01 -5.33
CA ASP A 549 8.92 -33.47 -5.40
C ASP A 549 9.25 -33.86 -6.85
N LYS A 550 10.44 -33.44 -7.32
CA LYS A 550 10.97 -33.70 -8.68
C LYS A 550 10.29 -32.89 -9.82
N GLN A 551 9.33 -32.02 -9.52
CA GLN A 551 8.76 -31.11 -10.51
C GLN A 551 9.61 -29.85 -10.64
N HIS A 552 9.92 -29.47 -11.88
CA HIS A 552 10.65 -28.23 -12.15
C HIS A 552 9.75 -26.99 -12.11
N LEU A 553 8.46 -27.15 -12.40
CA LEU A 553 7.47 -26.08 -12.41
C LEU A 553 6.22 -26.54 -11.66
N ALA A 554 5.72 -25.74 -10.72
CA ALA A 554 4.49 -26.04 -10.00
C ALA A 554 3.56 -24.83 -10.03
N TYR A 555 2.28 -25.09 -10.29
CA TYR A 555 1.24 -24.07 -10.38
C TYR A 555 0.10 -24.41 -9.42
N PHE A 556 -0.34 -23.44 -8.63
CA PHE A 556 -1.44 -23.59 -7.68
C PHE A 556 -2.51 -22.52 -7.88
N ASN A 557 -3.77 -22.95 -7.95
CA ASN A 557 -4.95 -22.07 -8.00
C ASN A 557 -6.00 -22.58 -6.99
N LEU A 558 -5.66 -22.46 -5.72
CA LEU A 558 -6.41 -22.94 -4.56
C LEU A 558 -6.78 -21.75 -3.67
N HIS A 559 -7.70 -21.95 -2.73
CA HIS A 559 -8.01 -20.96 -1.71
C HIS A 559 -6.95 -20.88 -0.63
N GLY A 560 -6.64 -19.66 -0.22
CA GLY A 560 -5.75 -19.40 0.91
C GLY A 560 -6.36 -18.42 1.90
N MET A 561 -5.88 -18.46 3.15
CA MET A 561 -6.37 -17.63 4.25
C MET A 561 -5.18 -16.98 4.97
N GLU A 562 -5.41 -15.85 5.63
CA GLU A 562 -4.34 -15.10 6.28
C GLU A 562 -3.70 -15.88 7.44
N ASP A 563 -4.54 -16.50 8.27
CA ASP A 563 -4.13 -17.10 9.55
C ASP A 563 -3.93 -18.61 9.52
N VAL A 564 -4.36 -19.28 8.45
CA VAL A 564 -4.29 -20.74 8.33
C VAL A 564 -3.28 -21.11 7.25
N PRO A 565 -2.33 -22.03 7.52
CA PRO A 565 -1.29 -22.40 6.54
C PRO A 565 -1.82 -23.25 5.38
N ASP A 566 -2.97 -23.89 5.56
CA ASP A 566 -3.55 -24.85 4.63
C ASP A 566 -4.18 -24.14 3.42
N TRP A 567 -4.00 -24.72 2.23
CA TRP A 567 -4.72 -24.34 1.02
C TRP A 567 -5.92 -25.25 0.79
N LEU A 568 -7.04 -24.66 0.40
CA LEU A 568 -8.32 -25.35 0.26
C LEU A 568 -8.72 -25.48 -1.21
N GLY A 569 -9.33 -26.61 -1.55
CA GLY A 569 -10.06 -26.78 -2.80
C GLY A 569 -11.42 -26.10 -2.71
N GLN A 570 -12.16 -26.14 -3.81
CA GLN A 570 -13.57 -25.78 -3.82
C GLN A 570 -14.29 -26.65 -4.85
N ARG A 571 -15.37 -27.25 -4.39
CA ARG A 571 -16.24 -28.11 -5.20
C ARG A 571 -16.95 -27.30 -6.28
N ASP A 572 -16.99 -27.83 -7.50
CA ASP A 572 -17.86 -27.37 -8.58
C ASP A 572 -19.19 -28.13 -8.52
N PRO A 573 -20.32 -27.48 -8.18
CA PRO A 573 -21.61 -28.15 -8.11
C PRO A 573 -22.05 -28.81 -9.43
N ALA A 574 -21.51 -28.36 -10.56
CA ALA A 574 -21.85 -28.90 -11.87
C ALA A 574 -21.01 -30.13 -12.28
N ALA A 575 -19.83 -30.33 -11.69
CA ALA A 575 -18.87 -31.34 -12.12
C ALA A 575 -18.58 -32.40 -11.04
N ASP A 576 -18.74 -32.04 -9.76
CA ASP A 576 -18.34 -32.87 -8.64
C ASP A 576 -19.55 -33.49 -7.91
N GLY A 577 -19.35 -34.66 -7.31
CA GLY A 577 -20.36 -35.34 -6.49
C GLY A 577 -20.64 -34.66 -5.15
N GLY A 578 -21.18 -35.40 -4.17
CA GLY A 578 -21.30 -34.91 -2.78
C GLY A 578 -19.96 -34.78 -2.06
N GLY A 579 -19.95 -34.15 -0.88
CA GLY A 579 -18.75 -33.96 -0.05
C GLY A 579 -18.59 -32.52 0.45
N ASP A 580 -17.46 -32.25 1.10
CA ASP A 580 -17.13 -30.92 1.64
C ASP A 580 -17.04 -29.87 0.52
N LEU A 581 -17.57 -28.68 0.80
CA LEU A 581 -17.54 -27.57 -0.15
C LEU A 581 -16.13 -27.01 -0.35
N TYR A 582 -15.34 -26.95 0.72
CA TYR A 582 -13.96 -26.47 0.74
C TYR A 582 -13.03 -27.52 1.38
N PRO A 583 -12.75 -28.64 0.70
CA PRO A 583 -11.86 -29.67 1.23
C PRO A 583 -10.44 -29.13 1.39
N VAL A 584 -9.70 -29.61 2.38
CA VAL A 584 -8.29 -29.25 2.48
C VAL A 584 -7.51 -29.93 1.36
N ALA A 585 -6.90 -29.13 0.49
CA ALA A 585 -6.26 -29.60 -0.72
C ALA A 585 -4.75 -29.83 -0.53
N PHE A 586 -4.07 -28.91 0.16
CA PHE A 586 -2.62 -28.91 0.29
C PHE A 586 -2.15 -28.27 1.60
N LYS A 587 -1.20 -28.90 2.29
CA LYS A 587 -0.62 -28.42 3.56
C LYS A 587 0.90 -28.35 3.48
N PRO A 588 1.56 -27.59 4.38
CA PRO A 588 3.02 -27.61 4.51
C PRO A 588 3.60 -29.03 4.68
N ALA A 589 2.92 -29.90 5.43
CA ALA A 589 3.35 -31.29 5.64
C ALA A 589 3.38 -32.15 4.35
N ASP A 590 2.66 -31.74 3.30
CA ASP A 590 2.63 -32.44 2.01
C ASP A 590 3.91 -32.16 1.19
N ILE A 591 4.67 -31.13 1.56
CA ILE A 591 5.99 -30.84 1.00
C ILE A 591 7.01 -31.77 1.68
N ARG A 592 7.15 -32.97 1.11
CA ARG A 592 8.07 -34.03 1.56
C ARG A 592 9.42 -33.88 0.86
N GLY A 593 10.50 -33.69 1.62
CA GLY A 593 11.82 -33.48 1.00
C GLY A 593 12.99 -33.35 1.97
N LYS A 594 13.26 -34.37 2.79
CA LYS A 594 14.61 -34.48 3.40
C LYS A 594 15.58 -34.99 2.33
N GLY A 595 16.39 -34.09 1.75
CA GLY A 595 17.65 -34.47 1.11
C GLY A 595 17.71 -34.59 -0.41
N VAL A 596 16.69 -34.15 -1.17
CA VAL A 596 16.80 -34.04 -2.64
C VAL A 596 16.36 -32.62 -3.07
N PRO A 597 17.23 -31.80 -3.67
CA PRO A 597 16.93 -30.40 -3.96
C PRO A 597 15.81 -30.27 -5.01
N ALA A 598 14.70 -29.67 -4.60
CA ALA A 598 13.63 -29.28 -5.52
C ALA A 598 14.13 -28.12 -6.40
N SER A 599 14.57 -28.41 -7.62
CA SER A 599 14.87 -27.38 -8.64
C SER A 599 13.60 -26.70 -9.20
N GLY A 600 12.54 -26.61 -8.39
CA GLY A 600 11.23 -26.10 -8.75
C GLY A 600 11.11 -24.58 -8.77
N ILE A 601 10.22 -24.07 -9.61
CA ILE A 601 9.65 -22.72 -9.54
C ILE A 601 8.16 -22.90 -9.25
N VAL A 602 7.64 -22.19 -8.25
CA VAL A 602 6.23 -22.23 -7.87
C VAL A 602 5.56 -20.91 -8.24
N PHE A 603 4.38 -20.97 -8.85
CA PHE A 603 3.47 -19.84 -8.95
C PHE A 603 2.16 -20.22 -8.26
N THR A 604 1.71 -19.42 -7.30
CA THR A 604 0.45 -19.63 -6.59
C THR A 604 -0.45 -18.42 -6.71
N GLU A 605 -1.73 -18.67 -6.99
CA GLU A 605 -2.78 -17.64 -7.02
C GLU A 605 -3.56 -17.56 -5.71
N ALA A 606 -3.29 -18.45 -4.74
CA ALA A 606 -4.00 -18.47 -3.48
C ALA A 606 -3.90 -17.12 -2.76
N CYS A 607 -5.03 -16.64 -2.20
CA CYS A 607 -4.99 -15.50 -1.28
C CYS A 607 -3.97 -15.75 -0.18
N TYR A 608 -3.15 -14.75 0.14
CA TYR A 608 -2.08 -14.88 1.14
C TYR A 608 -1.05 -15.98 0.83
N GLY A 609 -0.97 -16.49 -0.41
CA GLY A 609 -0.06 -17.55 -0.82
C GLY A 609 1.42 -17.21 -0.65
N ALA A 610 1.76 -15.92 -0.54
CA ALA A 610 3.06 -15.40 -0.17
C ALA A 610 3.01 -14.53 1.10
N ASN A 611 2.09 -14.79 2.04
CA ASN A 611 2.09 -14.09 3.33
C ASN A 611 3.07 -14.75 4.30
N ILE A 612 4.09 -13.99 4.73
CA ILE A 612 5.09 -14.42 5.74
C ILE A 612 4.98 -13.64 7.05
N ILE A 613 4.05 -12.68 7.13
CA ILE A 613 3.93 -11.78 8.28
C ILE A 613 3.46 -12.59 9.49
N ASN A 614 4.16 -12.39 10.62
CA ASN A 614 3.92 -13.10 11.88
C ASN A 614 4.03 -14.64 11.79
N LYS A 615 4.62 -15.20 10.73
CA LYS A 615 4.83 -16.64 10.56
C LYS A 615 6.16 -17.04 11.20
N THR A 616 6.10 -17.71 12.34
CA THR A 616 7.27 -17.94 13.20
C THR A 616 8.15 -19.11 12.76
N GLU A 617 7.64 -20.04 11.97
CA GLU A 617 8.33 -21.27 11.57
C GLU A 617 7.99 -21.66 10.11
N PRO A 618 8.78 -22.54 9.47
CA PRO A 618 8.54 -22.95 8.08
C PRO A 618 7.17 -23.57 7.83
N ASP A 619 6.62 -24.28 8.81
CA ASP A 619 5.34 -24.99 8.69
C ASP A 619 4.14 -24.03 8.90
N ALA A 620 4.37 -22.77 9.27
CA ALA A 620 3.32 -21.76 9.41
C ALA A 620 2.82 -21.18 8.08
N ALA A 621 3.48 -21.49 6.96
CA ALA A 621 3.02 -21.14 5.62
C ALA A 621 3.58 -22.08 4.54
N VAL A 622 2.77 -22.44 3.54
CA VAL A 622 3.19 -23.29 2.41
C VAL A 622 4.40 -22.71 1.67
N CYS A 623 4.46 -21.38 1.47
CA CYS A 623 5.59 -20.74 0.79
C CYS A 623 6.90 -20.86 1.59
N LEU A 624 6.88 -20.65 2.90
CA LEU A 624 8.07 -20.81 3.76
C LEU A 624 8.56 -22.26 3.76
N ARG A 625 7.62 -23.21 3.80
CA ARG A 625 7.94 -24.63 3.74
C ARG A 625 8.59 -25.03 2.43
N PHE A 626 8.09 -24.55 1.30
CA PHE A 626 8.70 -24.79 -0.02
C PHE A 626 10.15 -24.27 -0.07
N LEU A 627 10.39 -23.06 0.42
CA LEU A 627 11.73 -22.46 0.46
C LEU A 627 12.69 -23.24 1.37
N ALA A 628 12.22 -23.64 2.56
CA ALA A 628 12.99 -24.46 3.50
C ALA A 628 13.34 -25.85 2.94
N ASN A 629 12.58 -26.36 1.97
CA ASN A 629 12.84 -27.61 1.25
C ASN A 629 13.56 -27.42 -0.10
N GLY A 630 14.09 -26.22 -0.36
CA GLY A 630 14.99 -25.95 -1.48
C GLY A 630 14.33 -25.54 -2.79
N THR A 631 13.04 -25.19 -2.76
CA THR A 631 12.37 -24.54 -3.90
C THR A 631 13.13 -23.27 -4.28
N ARG A 632 13.48 -23.13 -5.56
CA ARG A 632 14.33 -22.02 -6.04
C ARG A 632 13.62 -20.68 -5.99
N ALA A 633 12.33 -20.69 -6.31
CA ALA A 633 11.52 -19.50 -6.27
C ALA A 633 10.04 -19.79 -6.11
N ILE A 634 9.33 -18.85 -5.49
CA ILE A 634 7.89 -18.82 -5.34
C ILE A 634 7.41 -17.43 -5.71
N VAL A 635 6.40 -17.36 -6.57
CA VAL A 635 5.64 -16.13 -6.86
C VAL A 635 4.24 -16.31 -6.32
N GLY A 636 3.77 -15.35 -5.54
CA GLY A 636 2.42 -15.37 -4.96
C GLY A 636 2.03 -14.03 -4.34
N SER A 637 0.77 -13.91 -3.97
CA SER A 637 0.20 -12.70 -3.38
C SER A 637 0.44 -12.64 -1.86
N THR A 638 0.84 -11.48 -1.35
CA THR A 638 0.94 -11.21 0.10
C THR A 638 -0.42 -11.09 0.79
N LYS A 639 -1.47 -10.79 0.02
CA LYS A 639 -2.84 -10.49 0.47
C LYS A 639 -3.89 -11.13 -0.45
N ILE A 640 -5.16 -10.73 -0.38
CA ILE A 640 -6.22 -11.26 -1.26
C ILE A 640 -5.80 -11.12 -2.74
N ALA A 641 -5.91 -12.22 -3.48
CA ALA A 641 -5.65 -12.29 -4.91
C ALA A 641 -6.97 -12.48 -5.66
N TYR A 642 -7.16 -11.74 -6.75
CA TYR A 642 -8.34 -11.84 -7.59
C TYR A 642 -8.02 -12.54 -8.91
N GLY A 643 -8.86 -13.50 -9.28
CA GLY A 643 -8.79 -14.19 -10.57
C GLY A 643 -10.12 -14.18 -11.32
N SER A 644 -10.06 -14.69 -12.54
CA SER A 644 -11.15 -14.92 -13.48
C SER A 644 -11.94 -16.19 -13.18
N ILE A 645 -13.20 -16.23 -13.60
CA ILE A 645 -13.96 -17.49 -13.65
C ILE A 645 -13.45 -18.40 -14.77
N GLY A 646 -13.08 -17.80 -15.91
CA GLY A 646 -12.60 -18.44 -17.12
C GLY A 646 -12.04 -17.39 -18.08
N ALA A 647 -11.89 -17.73 -19.36
CA ALA A 647 -11.39 -16.77 -20.34
C ALA A 647 -12.39 -15.61 -20.60
N PRO A 648 -11.90 -14.38 -20.86
CA PRO A 648 -10.50 -13.96 -20.90
C PRO A 648 -9.90 -13.78 -19.49
N LEU A 649 -8.66 -14.24 -19.30
CA LEU A 649 -7.94 -14.13 -18.02
C LEU A 649 -7.73 -12.66 -17.60
N ILE A 650 -7.81 -12.42 -16.29
CA ILE A 650 -7.56 -11.15 -15.60
C ILE A 650 -6.75 -11.39 -14.33
N GLY A 651 -6.30 -10.32 -13.65
CA GLY A 651 -5.71 -10.41 -12.31
C GLY A 651 -4.62 -11.47 -12.18
N ALA A 652 -4.71 -12.29 -11.13
CA ALA A 652 -3.77 -13.35 -10.79
C ALA A 652 -3.57 -14.37 -11.92
N ASP A 653 -4.64 -14.82 -12.59
CA ASP A 653 -4.53 -15.80 -13.68
C ASP A 653 -3.76 -15.19 -14.88
N LEU A 654 -4.09 -13.95 -15.26
CA LEU A 654 -3.39 -13.28 -16.37
C LEU A 654 -1.91 -13.07 -16.02
N LEU A 655 -1.60 -12.71 -14.78
CA LEU A 655 -0.22 -12.58 -14.32
C LEU A 655 0.53 -13.92 -14.39
N GLY A 656 -0.09 -15.01 -13.91
CA GLY A 656 0.49 -16.35 -13.93
C GLY A 656 0.77 -16.84 -15.34
N ARG A 657 -0.20 -16.66 -16.25
CA ARG A 657 -0.08 -16.97 -17.68
C ARG A 657 1.13 -16.27 -18.29
N LEU A 658 1.23 -14.95 -18.11
CA LEU A 658 2.30 -14.12 -18.67
C LEU A 658 3.67 -14.41 -18.03
N PHE A 659 3.68 -14.74 -16.73
CA PHE A 659 4.88 -15.15 -16.02
C PHE A 659 5.45 -16.43 -16.62
N TRP A 660 4.62 -17.47 -16.78
CA TRP A 660 5.05 -18.74 -17.35
C TRP A 660 5.56 -18.61 -18.79
N GLU A 661 4.85 -17.86 -19.63
CA GLU A 661 5.31 -17.55 -20.99
C GLU A 661 6.71 -16.93 -20.97
N THR A 662 6.96 -16.01 -20.05
CA THR A 662 8.27 -15.33 -19.93
C THR A 662 9.35 -16.26 -19.35
N VAL A 663 9.03 -17.07 -18.34
CA VAL A 663 9.96 -18.07 -17.75
C VAL A 663 10.44 -19.07 -18.81
N LEU A 664 9.56 -19.47 -19.73
CA LEU A 664 9.88 -20.41 -20.80
C LEU A 664 10.82 -19.84 -21.87
N THR A 665 10.95 -18.51 -21.95
CA THR A 665 11.98 -17.86 -22.79
C THR A 665 13.40 -17.98 -22.22
N GLY A 666 13.53 -18.45 -20.98
CA GLY A 666 14.80 -18.54 -20.24
C GLY A 666 15.17 -17.26 -19.49
N ALA A 667 14.24 -16.30 -19.37
CA ALA A 667 14.47 -15.07 -18.63
C ALA A 667 14.78 -15.36 -17.15
N PRO A 668 15.61 -14.53 -16.49
CA PRO A 668 15.73 -14.54 -15.04
C PRO A 668 14.35 -14.34 -14.39
N LEU A 669 14.10 -14.99 -13.25
CA LEU A 669 12.78 -15.06 -12.63
C LEU A 669 12.24 -13.68 -12.23
N GLY A 670 13.11 -12.82 -11.72
CA GLY A 670 12.72 -11.45 -11.41
C GLY A 670 12.32 -10.65 -12.65
N GLU A 671 13.03 -10.83 -13.77
CA GLU A 671 12.67 -10.18 -15.03
C GLU A 671 11.40 -10.78 -15.64
N ALA A 672 11.17 -12.08 -15.44
CA ALA A 672 9.93 -12.75 -15.85
C ALA A 672 8.73 -12.17 -15.11
N LEU A 673 8.82 -11.97 -13.79
CA LEU A 673 7.74 -11.34 -13.02
C LEU A 673 7.54 -9.88 -13.41
N ARG A 674 8.63 -9.10 -13.56
CA ARG A 674 8.57 -7.69 -13.96
C ARG A 674 7.92 -7.52 -15.35
N THR A 675 8.30 -8.38 -16.30
CA THR A 675 7.71 -8.41 -17.65
C THR A 675 6.25 -8.86 -17.63
N ALA A 676 5.88 -9.82 -16.77
CA ALA A 676 4.50 -10.25 -16.62
C ALA A 676 3.62 -9.13 -16.07
N LYS A 677 4.06 -8.40 -15.03
CA LYS A 677 3.38 -7.20 -14.51
C LYS A 677 3.20 -6.14 -15.60
N LEU A 678 4.24 -5.89 -16.38
CA LEU A 678 4.21 -4.95 -17.51
C LEU A 678 3.15 -5.33 -18.55
N ASN A 679 3.13 -6.60 -18.93
CA ASN A 679 2.23 -7.11 -19.96
C ASN A 679 0.80 -7.24 -19.45
N LEU A 680 0.58 -7.49 -18.16
CA LEU A 680 -0.74 -7.40 -17.53
C LEU A 680 -1.26 -5.97 -17.66
N ALA A 681 -0.47 -4.98 -17.24
CA ALA A 681 -0.86 -3.58 -17.31
C ALA A 681 -1.19 -3.14 -18.75
N ARG A 682 -0.37 -3.53 -19.73
CA ARG A 682 -0.63 -3.29 -21.16
C ARG A 682 -1.89 -3.97 -21.66
N THR A 683 -2.11 -5.23 -21.27
CA THR A 683 -3.26 -6.01 -21.70
C THR A 683 -4.55 -5.41 -21.16
N MET A 684 -4.58 -5.08 -19.87
CA MET A 684 -5.75 -4.47 -19.24
C MET A 684 -6.00 -3.07 -19.80
N HIS A 685 -4.97 -2.23 -19.94
CA HIS A 685 -5.13 -0.93 -20.58
C HIS A 685 -5.64 -1.04 -22.04
N LYS A 686 -5.16 -2.02 -22.83
CA LYS A 686 -5.68 -2.25 -24.19
C LYS A 686 -7.13 -2.73 -24.21
N ARG A 687 -7.53 -3.58 -23.25
CA ARG A 687 -8.88 -4.18 -23.20
C ARG A 687 -9.93 -3.21 -22.67
N GLN A 688 -9.59 -2.44 -21.63
CA GLN A 688 -10.58 -1.61 -20.92
C GLN A 688 -10.19 -0.12 -20.79
N GLY A 689 -8.95 0.26 -21.11
CA GLY A 689 -8.48 1.66 -21.10
C GLY A 689 -7.91 2.13 -19.77
N PHE A 690 -7.96 1.32 -18.71
CA PHE A 690 -7.50 1.68 -17.36
C PHE A 690 -7.13 0.43 -16.55
N LEU A 691 -6.44 0.64 -15.42
CA LEU A 691 -6.22 -0.39 -14.39
C LEU A 691 -7.21 -0.19 -13.25
N ASP A 692 -8.11 -1.16 -13.04
CA ASP A 692 -9.02 -1.16 -11.88
C ASP A 692 -8.32 -1.62 -10.60
N GLY A 693 -9.07 -1.67 -9.49
CA GLY A 693 -8.50 -2.00 -8.19
C GLY A 693 -7.89 -3.40 -8.15
N GLU A 694 -8.50 -4.38 -8.81
CA GLU A 694 -8.06 -5.77 -8.86
C GLU A 694 -6.76 -5.90 -9.66
N ASP A 695 -6.67 -5.18 -10.79
CA ASP A 695 -5.43 -5.11 -11.58
C ASP A 695 -4.32 -4.42 -10.78
N GLN A 696 -4.62 -3.30 -10.14
CA GLN A 696 -3.68 -2.57 -9.28
C GLN A 696 -3.19 -3.44 -8.11
N LYS A 697 -4.10 -4.10 -7.39
CA LYS A 697 -3.78 -5.00 -6.28
C LYS A 697 -2.87 -6.14 -6.73
N THR A 698 -3.20 -6.76 -7.86
CA THR A 698 -2.37 -7.83 -8.45
C THR A 698 -0.93 -7.35 -8.73
N LEU A 699 -0.76 -6.14 -9.28
CA LEU A 699 0.57 -5.60 -9.58
C LEU A 699 1.43 -5.38 -8.33
N ILE A 700 0.80 -5.02 -7.21
CA ILE A 700 1.51 -4.65 -5.98
C ILE A 700 1.62 -5.79 -4.95
N SER A 701 0.68 -6.75 -4.93
CA SER A 701 0.65 -7.84 -3.94
C SER A 701 1.50 -9.05 -4.34
N PHE A 702 1.73 -9.28 -5.64
CA PHE A 702 2.53 -10.41 -6.10
C PHE A 702 4.02 -10.13 -5.96
N VAL A 703 4.69 -10.91 -5.11
CA VAL A 703 6.12 -10.81 -4.80
C VAL A 703 6.88 -12.04 -5.27
N LEU A 704 8.20 -11.93 -5.42
CA LEU A 704 9.10 -13.03 -5.74
C LEU A 704 9.91 -13.41 -4.49
N TYR A 705 9.69 -14.61 -3.96
CA TYR A 705 10.59 -15.22 -3.00
C TYR A 705 11.58 -16.11 -3.73
N GLY A 706 12.87 -15.81 -3.62
CA GLY A 706 13.95 -16.39 -4.40
C GLY A 706 14.88 -15.31 -4.93
N ASP A 707 16.06 -15.72 -5.41
CA ASP A 707 17.00 -14.81 -6.06
C ASP A 707 16.51 -14.44 -7.47
N PRO A 708 16.34 -13.13 -7.79
CA PRO A 708 15.77 -12.68 -9.07
C PRO A 708 16.63 -13.05 -10.29
N LEU A 709 17.90 -13.40 -10.09
CA LEU A 709 18.82 -13.80 -11.16
C LEU A 709 18.72 -15.29 -11.52
N LEU A 710 18.11 -16.14 -10.69
CA LEU A 710 17.88 -17.54 -11.02
C LEU A 710 16.96 -17.66 -12.25
N SER A 711 17.05 -18.76 -12.99
CA SER A 711 16.26 -19.01 -14.21
C SER A 711 15.75 -20.44 -14.23
N SER A 712 14.82 -20.77 -15.13
CA SER A 712 14.29 -22.14 -15.27
C SER A 712 15.33 -23.20 -15.69
N GLY A 713 16.55 -22.79 -16.08
CA GLY A 713 17.60 -23.68 -16.58
C GLY A 713 17.60 -23.83 -18.11
N ARG A 714 16.66 -23.17 -18.81
CA ARG A 714 16.66 -23.06 -20.28
C ARG A 714 17.61 -21.96 -20.75
N SER A 715 18.28 -22.18 -21.89
CA SER A 715 19.11 -21.15 -22.53
C SER A 715 18.26 -19.97 -22.96
N PHE A 716 18.58 -18.78 -22.46
CA PHE A 716 17.86 -17.54 -22.77
C PHE A 716 17.94 -17.23 -24.28
N ALA A 717 16.80 -17.27 -24.95
CA ALA A 717 16.69 -16.69 -26.29
C ALA A 717 16.57 -15.18 -26.12
N ARG A 718 17.65 -14.44 -26.42
CA ARG A 718 17.62 -12.96 -26.41
C ARG A 718 16.38 -12.48 -27.19
N PRO A 719 15.44 -11.76 -26.55
CA PRO A 719 14.32 -11.16 -27.25
C PRO A 719 14.86 -10.28 -28.39
N HIS A 720 14.29 -10.42 -29.58
CA HIS A 720 14.67 -9.63 -30.76
C HIS A 720 14.12 -8.19 -30.73
N SER A 721 13.47 -7.78 -29.64
CA SER A 721 12.85 -6.47 -29.54
C SER A 721 12.81 -5.95 -28.11
N ARG A 722 13.29 -4.70 -27.98
CA ARG A 722 13.25 -3.86 -26.77
C ARG A 722 11.78 -3.61 -26.37
N PRO A 723 11.40 -3.69 -25.09
CA PRO A 723 10.15 -3.10 -24.65
C PRO A 723 10.23 -1.59 -24.91
N LYS A 724 9.32 -1.03 -25.71
CA LYS A 724 9.14 0.43 -25.77
C LYS A 724 8.82 0.93 -24.36
N ALA A 725 9.34 2.10 -23.99
CA ALA A 725 8.92 2.81 -22.79
C ALA A 725 7.38 2.90 -22.79
N LEU A 726 6.74 2.63 -21.65
CA LEU A 726 5.30 2.82 -21.56
C LEU A 726 4.99 4.29 -21.42
N ALA A 727 3.93 4.72 -22.10
CA ALA A 727 3.20 5.92 -21.70
C ALA A 727 2.75 5.80 -20.23
N PRO A 728 2.55 6.91 -19.51
CA PRO A 728 2.08 6.88 -18.12
C PRO A 728 0.84 5.99 -17.97
N LEU A 729 0.91 5.00 -17.06
CA LEU A 729 -0.21 4.11 -16.79
C LEU A 729 -1.39 4.94 -16.26
N GLN A 730 -2.54 4.87 -16.93
CA GLN A 730 -3.78 5.45 -16.41
C GLN A 730 -4.39 4.50 -15.37
N THR A 731 -4.28 4.87 -14.10
CA THR A 731 -5.01 4.24 -13.00
C THR A 731 -6.34 4.96 -12.79
N THR A 732 -7.35 4.22 -12.33
CA THR A 732 -8.60 4.79 -11.84
C THR A 732 -8.65 4.62 -10.33
N ALA A 733 -8.75 5.74 -9.61
CA ALA A 733 -9.21 5.71 -8.22
C ALA A 733 -10.72 5.47 -8.20
N MET A 734 -11.24 4.83 -7.16
CA MET A 734 -12.68 4.57 -7.01
C MET A 734 -13.26 5.51 -5.95
N ASP A 735 -14.40 6.12 -6.25
CA ASP A 735 -15.25 6.78 -5.27
C ASP A 735 -16.38 5.81 -4.88
N TYR A 736 -16.50 5.56 -3.59
CA TYR A 736 -17.51 4.69 -3.03
C TYR A 736 -18.67 5.56 -2.57
N GLU A 737 -19.72 5.65 -3.39
CA GLU A 737 -20.97 6.29 -2.97
C GLU A 737 -21.60 5.40 -1.87
N ASN A 738 -21.62 5.89 -0.62
CA ASN A 738 -22.48 5.35 0.43
C ASN A 738 -23.94 5.70 0.08
N ASP A 739 -24.55 5.02 -0.89
CA ASP A 739 -26.00 5.08 -1.05
C ASP A 739 -26.58 3.88 -1.82
N ALA A 740 -27.53 3.22 -1.16
CA ALA A 740 -28.38 2.18 -1.73
C ALA A 740 -29.23 2.67 -2.93
N ASP A 741 -29.28 3.98 -3.17
CA ASP A 741 -30.06 4.62 -4.24
C ASP A 741 -29.41 4.53 -5.64
N VAL A 742 -28.18 4.01 -5.73
CA VAL A 742 -27.42 3.98 -6.99
C VAL A 742 -27.48 2.61 -7.68
N ALA A 743 -27.68 1.52 -6.93
CA ALA A 743 -27.70 0.17 -7.48
C ALA A 743 -29.05 -0.13 -8.16
N ARG A 744 -29.03 -0.48 -9.46
CA ARG A 744 -30.24 -0.99 -10.14
C ARG A 744 -30.56 -2.39 -9.60
N PRO A 745 -31.74 -2.62 -8.98
CA PRO A 745 -32.07 -3.92 -8.38
C PRO A 745 -32.00 -5.08 -9.37
N GLU A 746 -32.41 -4.84 -10.62
CA GLU A 746 -32.36 -5.83 -11.71
C GLU A 746 -30.92 -6.26 -12.03
N THR A 747 -29.99 -5.30 -12.16
CA THR A 747 -28.57 -5.58 -12.40
C THR A 747 -27.96 -6.37 -11.23
N VAL A 748 -28.32 -6.03 -9.99
CA VAL A 748 -27.84 -6.78 -8.81
C VAL A 748 -28.37 -8.22 -8.83
N ALA A 749 -29.65 -8.44 -9.16
CA ALA A 749 -30.24 -9.77 -9.26
C ALA A 749 -29.61 -10.63 -10.37
N GLU A 750 -29.33 -10.03 -11.52
CA GLU A 750 -28.62 -10.68 -12.63
C GLU A 750 -27.21 -11.10 -12.21
N ILE A 751 -26.47 -10.21 -11.54
CA ILE A 751 -25.12 -10.53 -11.05
C ILE A 751 -25.16 -11.61 -9.97
N LYS A 752 -26.12 -11.57 -9.03
CA LYS A 752 -26.27 -12.63 -8.02
C LYS A 752 -26.51 -13.99 -8.66
N THR A 753 -27.35 -14.03 -9.70
CA THR A 753 -27.60 -15.26 -10.48
C THR A 753 -26.32 -15.75 -11.17
N LEU A 754 -25.52 -14.84 -11.74
CA LEU A 754 -24.23 -15.17 -12.35
C LEU A 754 -23.22 -15.71 -11.33
N LEU A 755 -23.20 -15.16 -10.12
CA LEU A 755 -22.25 -15.52 -9.07
C LEU A 755 -22.68 -16.75 -8.25
N ALA A 756 -23.94 -17.15 -8.28
CA ALA A 756 -24.49 -18.22 -7.43
C ALA A 756 -23.73 -19.55 -7.53
N ARG A 757 -23.15 -19.87 -8.70
CA ARG A 757 -22.31 -21.07 -8.87
C ARG A 757 -20.95 -20.96 -8.15
N TYR A 758 -20.37 -19.77 -8.10
CA TYR A 758 -18.99 -19.54 -7.67
C TYR A 758 -18.87 -19.04 -6.23
N LEU A 759 -19.92 -18.37 -5.75
CA LEU A 759 -19.95 -17.71 -4.45
C LEU A 759 -21.13 -18.28 -3.64
N PRO A 760 -20.88 -19.30 -2.82
CA PRO A 760 -21.89 -19.84 -1.90
C PRO A 760 -22.46 -18.72 -1.02
N GLY A 761 -23.78 -18.57 -0.98
CA GLY A 761 -24.44 -17.47 -0.28
C GLY A 761 -24.48 -16.14 -1.06
N ALA A 762 -24.28 -16.14 -2.38
CA ALA A 762 -24.42 -14.94 -3.22
C ALA A 762 -25.76 -14.21 -3.04
N ASP A 763 -26.83 -14.95 -2.73
CA ASP A 763 -28.18 -14.39 -2.53
C ASP A 763 -28.25 -13.47 -1.30
N THR A 764 -27.50 -13.78 -0.24
CA THR A 764 -27.43 -13.01 1.01
C THR A 764 -26.24 -12.05 1.05
N ALA A 765 -25.34 -12.10 0.06
CA ALA A 765 -24.16 -11.24 -0.03
C ALA A 765 -24.49 -9.75 0.07
N GLN A 766 -23.67 -9.02 0.83
CA GLN A 766 -23.73 -7.56 0.89
C GLN A 766 -23.14 -6.99 -0.39
N VAL A 767 -23.78 -5.95 -0.93
CA VAL A 767 -23.40 -5.35 -2.21
C VAL A 767 -23.01 -3.90 -1.98
N ARG A 768 -21.81 -3.53 -2.43
CA ARG A 768 -21.34 -2.15 -2.48
C ARG A 768 -21.10 -1.75 -3.94
N VAL A 769 -21.42 -0.51 -4.29
CA VAL A 769 -21.29 0.01 -5.65
C VAL A 769 -20.35 1.19 -5.66
N ALA A 770 -19.35 1.14 -6.53
CA ALA A 770 -18.35 2.19 -6.67
C ALA A 770 -18.35 2.75 -8.10
N ARG A 771 -18.01 4.03 -8.22
CA ARG A 771 -17.78 4.69 -9.51
C ARG A 771 -16.31 5.08 -9.64
N PRO A 772 -15.72 4.91 -10.82
CA PRO A 772 -14.36 5.35 -11.08
C PRO A 772 -14.29 6.88 -11.11
N LEU A 773 -13.32 7.44 -10.40
CA LEU A 773 -12.96 8.85 -10.49
C LEU A 773 -12.20 9.12 -11.80
N PRO A 774 -12.28 10.35 -12.35
CA PRO A 774 -11.40 10.77 -13.43
C PRO A 774 -9.93 10.59 -13.00
N SER A 775 -9.07 10.14 -13.90
CA SER A 775 -7.64 10.01 -13.59
C SER A 775 -7.02 11.39 -13.32
N VAL A 776 -5.98 11.44 -12.48
CA VAL A 776 -5.26 12.70 -12.16
C VAL A 776 -4.76 13.39 -13.43
N ALA A 777 -4.33 12.62 -14.43
CA ALA A 777 -3.93 13.15 -15.74
C ALA A 777 -5.09 13.75 -16.54
N ALA A 778 -6.30 13.20 -16.44
CA ALA A 778 -7.50 13.75 -17.09
C ALA A 778 -8.00 15.02 -16.38
N MET A 779 -7.86 15.08 -15.06
CA MET A 779 -8.14 16.29 -14.28
C MET A 779 -7.13 17.40 -14.59
N ALA A 780 -5.84 17.09 -14.69
CA ALA A 780 -4.77 18.03 -15.03
C ALA A 780 -4.90 18.59 -16.46
N LYS A 781 -5.44 17.80 -17.40
CA LYS A 781 -5.70 18.22 -18.80
C LYS A 781 -7.04 18.97 -18.98
N GLY A 782 -7.76 19.28 -17.90
CA GLY A 782 -9.02 20.03 -17.96
C GLY A 782 -10.17 19.29 -18.65
N ASN A 783 -10.08 17.96 -18.82
CA ASN A 783 -11.07 17.16 -19.53
C ASN A 783 -11.50 15.94 -18.67
N PRO A 784 -12.18 16.17 -17.52
CA PRO A 784 -12.49 15.12 -16.56
C PRO A 784 -13.68 14.28 -17.03
N VAL A 785 -13.44 13.35 -17.95
CA VAL A 785 -14.43 12.33 -18.28
C VAL A 785 -14.21 11.15 -17.36
N ALA A 786 -15.01 11.06 -16.29
CA ALA A 786 -15.06 9.86 -15.46
C ALA A 786 -15.47 8.66 -16.32
N PRO A 787 -14.79 7.51 -16.18
CA PRO A 787 -15.20 6.33 -16.91
C PRO A 787 -16.65 5.98 -16.59
N SER A 788 -17.31 5.46 -17.61
CA SER A 788 -18.76 5.30 -17.66
C SER A 788 -19.27 4.10 -16.83
N HIS A 789 -18.35 3.23 -16.40
CA HIS A 789 -18.65 1.95 -15.78
C HIS A 789 -18.89 2.07 -14.26
N ARG A 790 -19.45 1.03 -13.66
CA ARG A 790 -19.65 0.86 -12.22
C ARG A 790 -19.03 -0.46 -11.79
N VAL A 791 -18.51 -0.51 -10.58
CA VAL A 791 -17.99 -1.75 -10.00
C VAL A 791 -18.87 -2.15 -8.83
N TYR A 792 -19.40 -3.36 -8.87
CA TYR A 792 -20.19 -3.97 -7.82
C TYR A 792 -19.32 -4.95 -7.05
N THR A 793 -19.08 -4.67 -5.77
CA THR A 793 -18.37 -5.59 -4.86
C THR A 793 -19.40 -6.36 -4.06
N PHE A 794 -19.34 -7.68 -4.14
CA PHE A 794 -20.13 -8.64 -3.38
C PHE A 794 -19.26 -9.23 -2.29
N SER A 795 -19.62 -8.98 -1.04
CA SER A 795 -18.96 -9.55 0.13
C SER A 795 -19.87 -10.59 0.79
N PRO A 796 -19.27 -11.67 1.34
CA PRO A 796 -20.05 -12.72 1.98
C PRO A 796 -20.81 -12.17 3.18
N SER A 797 -22.07 -12.61 3.35
CA SER A 797 -22.82 -12.28 4.54
C SER A 797 -22.24 -13.05 5.74
N ARG A 798 -21.96 -12.36 6.86
CA ARG A 798 -21.40 -12.95 8.09
C ARG A 798 -22.19 -14.13 8.67
N ILE A 799 -23.38 -14.41 8.15
CA ILE A 799 -24.36 -15.34 8.74
C ILE A 799 -24.24 -16.76 8.15
N ASP A 800 -23.59 -16.95 6.99
CA ASP A 800 -23.82 -18.19 6.21
C ASP A 800 -22.61 -18.76 5.42
N THR A 801 -21.39 -18.31 5.66
CA THR A 801 -20.20 -18.86 4.97
C THR A 801 -19.38 -19.72 5.91
N GLY A 802 -18.94 -20.88 5.44
CA GLY A 802 -17.91 -21.69 6.12
C GLY A 802 -16.59 -20.94 6.31
N PRO A 803 -15.46 -21.62 6.52
CA PRO A 803 -14.19 -20.96 6.90
C PRO A 803 -13.64 -19.95 5.87
N VAL A 804 -14.09 -20.02 4.61
CA VAL A 804 -13.60 -19.18 3.50
C VAL A 804 -14.53 -18.01 3.23
N GLN A 805 -13.98 -16.78 3.25
CA GLN A 805 -14.66 -15.56 2.80
C GLN A 805 -14.27 -15.25 1.36
N THR A 806 -15.16 -15.52 0.41
CA THR A 806 -14.94 -15.22 -1.01
C THR A 806 -15.59 -13.89 -1.39
N PHE A 807 -14.81 -12.98 -1.98
CA PHE A 807 -15.25 -11.71 -2.53
C PHE A 807 -15.40 -11.83 -4.05
N ALA A 808 -16.45 -11.24 -4.60
CA ALA A 808 -16.58 -11.08 -6.05
C ALA A 808 -16.72 -9.61 -6.41
N ARG A 809 -16.08 -9.20 -7.49
CA ARG A 809 -16.14 -7.84 -8.02
C ARG A 809 -16.52 -7.89 -9.49
N VAL A 810 -17.56 -7.13 -9.83
CA VAL A 810 -18.18 -7.16 -11.16
C VAL A 810 -18.22 -5.76 -11.74
N THR A 811 -17.49 -5.56 -12.84
CA THR A 811 -17.46 -4.29 -13.57
C THR A 811 -18.55 -4.30 -14.64
N VAL A 812 -19.41 -3.29 -14.62
CA VAL A 812 -20.61 -3.16 -15.46
C VAL A 812 -20.55 -1.84 -16.23
N ASN A 813 -20.86 -1.84 -17.52
CA ASN A 813 -20.88 -0.62 -18.33
C ASN A 813 -22.14 0.25 -18.08
N LYS A 814 -22.22 1.44 -18.72
CA LYS A 814 -23.42 2.32 -18.67
C LYS A 814 -24.72 1.63 -19.06
N ALA A 815 -24.65 0.63 -19.94
CA ALA A 815 -25.82 -0.10 -20.43
C ALA A 815 -26.28 -1.22 -19.48
N GLY A 816 -25.57 -1.46 -18.36
CA GLY A 816 -25.90 -2.54 -17.42
C GLY A 816 -25.28 -3.89 -17.79
N LYS A 817 -24.45 -3.96 -18.84
CA LYS A 817 -23.79 -5.21 -19.26
C LYS A 817 -22.51 -5.47 -18.47
N VAL A 818 -22.37 -6.70 -17.95
CA VAL A 818 -21.14 -7.19 -17.29
C VAL A 818 -19.97 -7.18 -18.28
N MET A 819 -18.87 -6.55 -17.89
CA MET A 819 -17.62 -6.44 -18.65
C MET A 819 -16.51 -7.34 -18.09
N LYS A 820 -16.44 -7.46 -16.76
CA LYS A 820 -15.38 -8.17 -16.04
C LYS A 820 -15.98 -8.75 -14.76
N VAL A 821 -15.60 -9.99 -14.43
CA VAL A 821 -15.90 -10.62 -13.14
C VAL A 821 -14.60 -11.12 -12.56
N ALA A 822 -14.30 -10.66 -11.34
CA ALA A 822 -13.13 -11.04 -10.58
C ALA A 822 -13.58 -11.69 -9.27
N ILE A 823 -12.98 -12.81 -8.89
CA ILE A 823 -13.30 -13.56 -7.67
C ILE A 823 -12.01 -13.77 -6.87
N SER A 824 -12.08 -13.56 -5.56
CA SER A 824 -10.94 -13.81 -4.65
C SER A 824 -10.61 -15.30 -4.60
N ARG A 825 -9.31 -15.62 -4.50
CA ARG A 825 -8.80 -16.96 -4.71
C ARG A 825 -8.68 -17.88 -3.52
#